data_AF-A0A378LY42-F1
#
_entry.id   AF-A0A378LY42-F1
#
_cell.length_a   1.000
_cell.length_b   1.000
_cell.length_c   1.000
_cell.angle_alpha   90.00
_cell.angle_beta   90.00
_cell.angle_gamma   90.00
#
_symmetry.space_group_name_H-M   'P 1'
#
loop_
_entity.id
_entity.type
_entity.pdbx_description
1 polymer ?
#
loop_
_entity_poly.entity_id
_entity_poly.type
_entity_poly.pdbx_seq_one_letter_code
_entity_poly.pdbx_strand_id
1 'polypeptide(L)'
;MFSRDVENDTKQKSNRIGTIIGASEVEFRVKNFRPGNPAHNAQQPLESIQFVFETEEELNNFRDKVREIAPHSIAFIGYANTKSNEKGVAIPIIQLDPASINDVHSALTKTEILSKDQFIETTRSLIAAGIFSGRSSRLEESLQMICDALAIGKKIEGREISAQVSGGWMSAGQQNTPSGIISAEEAWAFLFKEMGNLGNDIYKQELRRRLESHFSQQEYPSEVKRLWSDVFSNQEGYKRNSPYAHLENFLSERLTLQSTTKQPQSEIPKHTKEKSETIVHQASASLGSSSPLSELLKSVEKDVGKFSKYKTTSGHGQNIPFTKKPAQQFLHGLGVKNEIAQLSTKADGQPIPENGNPDVRVSSFDPKLKSDLVISGARIDRLRKSAKTYVNTDIFPNGYFKEILNPETLEAQTQEKSTRTGIHLQNMAVGVCHVQEIDLLAIPATNEQGESILVPKTGRLEAHDPALLLLSSPALNLAYGTGNHLTKEQQKQYIQSMYRTLFHAAASEGRQYIALPAAGLGVFGGDPETYFEALMKVAREFPQLNIIYNPGDPKNAPLFDKVLESQKPKNIVRTDRDVFILAHQLTQQGKPCAFHNPSDADVVFGIYDVGEYWKNGKGSGYVGEEHIGAMSTAPLNSRNLNPRAYDNVAEHSFLPKPLYTNQHHAFIQHFIQHHSSGVERLPLIRKDQGMVQIEFSNTNFRKNFSEDYKKYLVDAKTWENKGKAYLSIPLKQIEAMENELLKTRYEHFATSNQENREVATMATCADLNQSFKERYKQCQGDHLKSTILKDFYEDLENAETEREVDDVVNRYKKDGRYDILAKAQNNTMQVLGMTTTSAKAFESLITERMESINAQKFSKAS
;
A
#
# COMPACT_ATOMS: atom_id res chain seq x y z
N MET A 1 -1.84 -4.15 23.81
CA MET A 1 -0.75 -5.13 23.96
C MET A 1 -0.04 -5.21 22.63
N PHE A 2 1.26 -4.91 22.55
CA PHE A 2 1.99 -4.97 21.29
C PHE A 2 2.05 -6.42 20.79
N SER A 3 1.93 -6.65 19.48
CA SER A 3 2.30 -7.96 18.92
C SER A 3 3.80 -8.18 19.15
N ARG A 4 4.28 -9.43 19.18
CA ARG A 4 5.71 -9.73 19.32
C ARG A 4 6.57 -8.99 18.28
N ASP A 5 6.03 -8.80 17.09
CA ASP A 5 6.71 -8.09 16.01
C ASP A 5 6.81 -6.59 16.31
N VAL A 6 5.75 -5.97 16.84
CA VAL A 6 5.80 -4.56 17.25
C VAL A 6 6.71 -4.37 18.46
N GLU A 7 6.73 -5.30 19.42
CA GLU A 7 7.65 -5.23 20.57
C GLU A 7 9.12 -5.31 20.13
N ASN A 8 9.43 -6.21 19.19
CA ASN A 8 10.77 -6.33 18.61
C ASN A 8 11.17 -5.08 17.83
N ASP A 9 10.26 -4.52 17.04
CA ASP A 9 10.48 -3.26 16.30
C ASP A 9 10.72 -2.08 17.26
N THR A 10 9.91 -1.93 18.30
CA THR A 10 10.10 -0.92 19.35
C THR A 10 11.45 -1.08 20.04
N LYS A 11 11.86 -2.30 20.40
CA LYS A 11 13.18 -2.57 21.00
C LYS A 11 14.33 -2.16 20.07
N GLN A 12 14.22 -2.51 18.80
CA GLN A 12 15.24 -2.14 17.80
C GLN A 12 15.34 -0.62 17.60
N LYS A 13 14.20 0.07 17.44
CA LYS A 13 14.16 1.53 17.29
C LYS A 13 14.72 2.24 18.51
N SER A 14 14.45 1.73 19.71
CA SER A 14 14.98 2.27 20.95
C SER A 14 16.50 2.16 21.02
N ASN A 15 17.07 1.00 20.68
CA ASN A 15 18.52 0.84 20.63
C ASN A 15 19.17 1.78 19.61
N ARG A 16 18.51 2.00 18.45
CA ARG A 16 18.96 2.98 17.45
C ARG A 16 18.92 4.41 17.98
N ILE A 17 17.81 4.81 18.62
CA ILE A 17 17.70 6.12 19.28
C ILE A 17 18.85 6.28 20.27
N GLY A 18 19.12 5.29 21.13
CA GLY A 18 20.20 5.32 22.11
C GLY A 18 21.56 5.56 21.47
N THR A 19 21.84 4.88 20.35
CA THR A 19 23.09 5.06 19.60
C THR A 19 23.20 6.46 19.00
N ILE A 20 22.11 7.01 18.47
CA ILE A 20 22.07 8.34 17.83
C ILE A 20 22.38 9.45 18.83
N ILE A 21 21.86 9.32 20.04
CA ILE A 21 21.89 10.36 21.07
C ILE A 21 23.04 10.21 22.07
N GLY A 22 23.88 9.17 21.91
CA GLY A 22 24.96 8.89 22.84
C GLY A 22 24.50 8.33 24.18
N ALA A 23 23.37 7.62 24.24
CA ALA A 23 23.01 6.89 25.45
C ALA A 23 23.98 5.72 25.65
N SER A 24 24.59 5.66 26.82
CA SER A 24 25.48 4.57 27.25
C SER A 24 24.78 3.20 27.30
N GLU A 25 23.48 3.19 27.61
CA GLU A 25 22.69 1.96 27.71
C GLU A 25 21.20 2.25 27.43
N VAL A 26 20.50 1.25 26.88
CA VAL A 26 19.04 1.26 26.72
C VAL A 26 18.45 0.06 27.45
N GLU A 27 17.60 0.31 28.45
CA GLU A 27 16.94 -0.73 29.22
C GLU A 27 15.44 -0.79 28.93
N PHE A 28 14.91 -2.01 28.83
CA PHE A 28 13.49 -2.26 28.60
C PHE A 28 12.80 -2.61 29.91
N ARG A 29 11.94 -1.71 30.40
CA ARG A 29 11.14 -1.95 31.61
C ARG A 29 9.83 -2.61 31.21
N VAL A 30 9.46 -3.66 31.93
CA VAL A 30 8.24 -4.44 31.69
C VAL A 30 7.35 -4.38 32.92
N LYS A 31 6.02 -4.40 32.72
CA LYS A 31 5.07 -4.38 33.83
C LYS A 31 5.27 -5.59 34.73
N ASN A 32 5.08 -5.44 36.04
CA ASN A 32 5.22 -6.54 37.02
C ASN A 32 6.58 -7.25 36.97
N PHE A 33 7.67 -6.51 36.76
CA PHE A 33 9.03 -7.05 36.76
C PHE A 33 9.33 -7.84 38.05
N ARG A 34 9.88 -9.05 37.90
CA ARG A 34 10.32 -9.92 39.00
C ARG A 34 11.84 -10.10 38.93
N PRO A 35 12.61 -9.62 39.92
CA PRO A 35 14.05 -9.86 39.99
C PRO A 35 14.36 -11.37 39.93
N GLY A 36 15.34 -11.76 39.12
CA GLY A 36 15.78 -13.16 38.98
C GLY A 36 14.85 -14.09 38.19
N ASN A 37 13.76 -13.59 37.57
CA ASN A 37 12.82 -14.42 36.81
C ASN A 37 12.70 -13.97 35.33
N PRO A 38 13.68 -14.31 34.46
CA PRO A 38 13.71 -13.86 33.06
C PRO A 38 12.54 -14.42 32.24
N ALA A 39 12.05 -15.63 32.54
CA ALA A 39 10.94 -16.24 31.83
C ALA A 39 9.61 -15.49 32.07
N HIS A 40 9.36 -15.05 33.31
CA HIS A 40 8.22 -14.18 33.63
C HIS A 40 8.37 -12.84 32.94
N ASN A 41 9.52 -12.18 33.08
CA ASN A 41 9.76 -10.83 32.56
C ASN A 41 9.67 -10.77 31.03
N ALA A 42 10.11 -11.82 30.31
CA ALA A 42 10.00 -11.90 28.86
C ALA A 42 8.55 -12.02 28.34
N GLN A 43 7.57 -12.32 29.22
CA GLN A 43 6.15 -12.40 28.87
C GLN A 43 5.35 -11.16 29.26
N GLN A 44 5.97 -10.22 29.99
CA GLN A 44 5.29 -9.02 30.45
C GLN A 44 5.32 -7.94 29.36
N PRO A 45 4.25 -7.12 29.22
CA PRO A 45 4.25 -6.02 28.28
C PRO A 45 5.28 -4.96 28.68
N LEU A 46 5.91 -4.34 27.66
CA LEU A 46 6.74 -3.15 27.85
C LEU A 46 5.95 -2.05 28.56
N GLU A 47 6.53 -1.50 29.61
CA GLU A 47 5.99 -0.39 30.40
C GLU A 47 6.66 0.93 30.01
N SER A 48 8.00 0.94 30.00
CA SER A 48 8.81 2.09 29.62
C SER A 48 10.15 1.67 29.04
N ILE A 49 10.79 2.59 28.35
CA ILE A 49 12.11 2.40 27.75
C ILE A 49 13.04 3.43 28.35
N GLN A 50 14.05 2.97 29.05
CA GLN A 50 14.98 3.81 29.80
C GLN A 50 16.26 4.00 29.00
N PHE A 51 16.63 5.26 28.78
CA PHE A 51 17.92 5.63 28.21
C PHE A 51 18.83 6.13 29.34
N VAL A 52 20.07 5.65 29.34
CA VAL A 52 21.06 5.90 30.38
C VAL A 52 22.19 6.74 29.80
N PHE A 53 22.58 7.82 30.48
CA PHE A 53 23.60 8.76 30.02
C PHE A 53 24.79 8.80 30.98
N GLU A 54 25.98 9.14 30.47
CA GLU A 54 27.16 9.27 31.33
C GLU A 54 27.15 10.62 32.07
N THR A 55 26.55 11.64 31.45
CA THR A 55 26.50 13.00 31.98
C THR A 55 25.08 13.58 31.99
N GLU A 56 24.86 14.57 32.87
CA GLU A 56 23.58 15.29 32.95
C GLU A 56 23.35 16.20 31.73
N GLU A 57 24.44 16.65 31.09
CA GLU A 57 24.39 17.44 29.86
C GLU A 57 23.81 16.63 28.68
N GLU A 58 24.28 15.40 28.49
CA GLU A 58 23.74 14.48 27.47
C GLU A 58 22.26 14.19 27.68
N LEU A 59 21.86 13.94 28.93
CA LEU A 59 20.45 13.76 29.29
C LEU A 59 19.62 15.00 28.94
N ASN A 60 20.08 16.20 29.31
CA ASN A 60 19.35 17.44 29.05
C ASN A 60 19.21 17.70 27.55
N ASN A 61 20.27 17.48 26.78
CA ASN A 61 20.26 17.60 25.32
C ASN A 61 19.23 16.65 24.69
N PHE A 62 19.15 15.41 25.17
CA PHE A 62 18.16 14.46 24.67
C PHE A 62 16.73 14.81 25.11
N ARG A 63 16.55 15.18 26.38
CA ARG A 63 15.25 15.62 26.93
C ARG A 63 14.66 16.75 26.09
N ASP A 64 15.47 17.75 25.74
CA ASP A 64 14.98 18.94 25.05
C ASP A 64 14.55 18.59 23.61
N LYS A 65 15.28 17.69 22.93
CA LYS A 65 14.87 17.12 21.64
C LYS A 65 13.56 16.32 21.73
N VAL A 66 13.42 15.45 22.74
CA VAL A 66 12.20 14.66 22.94
C VAL A 66 11.02 15.57 23.27
N ARG A 67 11.21 16.64 24.05
CA ARG A 67 10.16 17.62 24.36
C ARG A 67 9.66 18.36 23.13
N GLU A 68 10.55 18.67 22.19
CA GLU A 68 10.18 19.30 20.92
C GLU A 68 9.36 18.34 20.03
N ILE A 69 9.71 17.05 20.02
CA ILE A 69 9.10 16.05 19.14
C ILE A 69 7.80 15.50 19.72
N ALA A 70 7.83 15.10 20.99
CA ALA A 70 6.76 14.37 21.67
C ALA A 70 6.73 14.76 23.17
N PRO A 71 6.22 15.96 23.52
CA PRO A 71 6.32 16.51 24.88
C PRO A 71 5.67 15.63 25.97
N HIS A 72 4.69 14.82 25.60
CA HIS A 72 3.98 13.91 26.51
C HIS A 72 4.61 12.50 26.61
N SER A 73 5.71 12.24 25.90
CA SER A 73 6.33 10.91 25.84
C SER A 73 7.21 10.56 27.03
N ILE A 74 7.63 11.56 27.81
CA ILE A 74 8.58 11.38 28.90
C ILE A 74 7.83 10.91 30.14
N ALA A 75 7.98 9.63 30.48
CA ALA A 75 7.40 9.03 31.66
C ALA A 75 8.18 9.38 32.94
N PHE A 76 9.51 9.52 32.85
CA PHE A 76 10.37 9.83 34.00
C PHE A 76 11.67 10.49 33.58
N ILE A 77 12.20 11.39 34.42
CA ILE A 77 13.55 11.94 34.32
C ILE A 77 14.15 11.93 35.73
N GLY A 78 15.36 11.43 35.88
CA GLY A 78 16.05 11.45 37.17
C GLY A 78 17.34 10.66 37.13
N TYR A 79 17.68 10.01 38.25
CA TYR A 79 18.85 9.16 38.37
C TYR A 79 18.45 7.71 38.63
N ALA A 80 19.25 6.77 38.15
CA ALA A 80 19.02 5.35 38.39
C ALA A 80 19.27 5.01 39.87
N ASN A 81 18.22 4.66 40.61
CA ASN A 81 18.31 4.30 42.03
C ASN A 81 19.19 3.07 42.32
N THR A 82 19.51 2.28 41.29
CA THR A 82 20.23 1.00 41.40
C THR A 82 21.56 0.99 40.65
N LYS A 83 21.97 2.11 40.03
CA LYS A 83 23.22 2.17 39.26
C LYS A 83 23.99 3.44 39.61
N SER A 84 25.29 3.25 39.85
CA SER A 84 26.27 4.32 40.02
C SER A 84 27.41 4.07 39.05
N ASN A 85 28.03 5.14 38.56
CA ASN A 85 29.25 5.03 37.78
C ASN A 85 30.42 4.52 38.65
N GLU A 86 31.59 4.29 38.05
CA GLU A 86 32.79 3.78 38.75
C GLU A 86 33.23 4.66 39.94
N LYS A 87 32.74 5.90 40.02
CA LYS A 87 33.02 6.87 41.09
C LYS A 87 31.90 6.94 42.15
N GLY A 88 30.90 6.06 42.09
CA GLY A 88 29.77 6.05 43.01
C GLY A 88 28.73 7.14 42.77
N VAL A 89 28.80 7.88 41.65
CA VAL A 89 27.83 8.93 41.30
C VAL A 89 26.63 8.30 40.61
N ALA A 90 25.43 8.69 41.00
CA ALA A 90 24.19 8.19 40.41
C ALA A 90 24.11 8.53 38.91
N ILE A 91 23.65 7.57 38.10
CA ILE A 91 23.67 7.70 36.64
C ILE A 91 22.38 8.38 36.15
N PRO A 92 22.46 9.46 35.34
CA PRO A 92 21.29 10.14 34.80
C PRO A 92 20.51 9.26 33.82
N ILE A 93 19.18 9.26 33.95
CA ILE A 93 18.25 8.47 33.12
C ILE A 93 17.00 9.25 32.70
N ILE A 94 16.44 8.83 31.57
CA ILE A 94 15.12 9.25 31.09
C ILE A 94 14.33 8.01 30.66
N GLN A 95 13.03 7.99 30.92
CA GLN A 95 12.14 6.92 30.49
C GLN A 95 11.09 7.45 29.52
N LEU A 96 10.91 6.76 28.40
CA LEU A 96 9.92 7.07 27.38
C LEU A 96 8.81 6.02 27.33
N ASP A 97 7.60 6.46 26.98
CA ASP A 97 6.48 5.57 26.63
C ASP A 97 6.82 4.77 25.35
N PRO A 98 6.70 3.42 25.35
CA PRO A 98 6.90 2.60 24.15
C PRO A 98 6.13 3.07 22.90
N ALA A 99 4.94 3.64 23.07
CA ALA A 99 4.12 4.13 21.96
C ALA A 99 4.77 5.34 21.24
N SER A 100 5.57 6.13 21.96
CA SER A 100 6.23 7.33 21.44
C SER A 100 7.52 7.05 20.65
N ILE A 101 8.08 5.84 20.78
CA ILE A 101 9.36 5.48 20.17
C ILE A 101 9.33 5.64 18.65
N ASN A 102 8.19 5.40 18.01
CA ASN A 102 8.06 5.58 16.57
C ASN A 102 8.19 7.06 16.16
N ASP A 103 7.60 7.97 16.93
CA ASP A 103 7.64 9.41 16.65
C ASP A 103 9.03 9.97 16.94
N VAL A 104 9.61 9.60 18.08
CA VAL A 104 10.97 9.97 18.49
C VAL A 104 11.98 9.42 17.48
N HIS A 105 11.87 8.16 17.10
CA HIS A 105 12.70 7.55 16.07
C HIS A 105 12.53 8.31 14.76
N SER A 106 11.32 8.47 14.24
CA SER A 106 11.08 9.09 12.93
C SER A 106 11.61 10.54 12.86
N ALA A 107 11.49 11.30 13.94
CA ALA A 107 12.01 12.66 14.01
C ALA A 107 13.53 12.70 14.13
N LEU A 108 14.14 11.85 14.97
CA LEU A 108 15.59 11.73 15.10
C LEU A 108 16.26 11.02 13.91
N THR A 109 15.50 10.29 13.11
CA THR A 109 15.95 9.61 11.89
C THR A 109 15.47 10.28 10.61
N LYS A 110 14.97 11.53 10.67
CA LYS A 110 14.96 12.36 9.45
C LYS A 110 16.40 12.39 8.95
N THR A 111 16.62 11.75 7.82
CA THR A 111 17.94 11.58 7.22
C THR A 111 18.41 12.95 6.78
N GLU A 112 19.29 13.57 7.56
CA GLU A 112 20.14 14.61 6.99
C GLU A 112 21.04 13.90 5.98
N ILE A 113 21.03 14.42 4.76
CA ILE A 113 21.70 13.80 3.63
C ILE A 113 23.21 14.10 3.78
N LEU A 114 24.05 13.07 3.87
CA LEU A 114 25.50 13.22 3.85
C LEU A 114 25.92 13.83 2.52
N SER A 115 26.88 14.75 2.52
CA SER A 115 27.53 15.09 1.25
C SER A 115 28.36 13.90 0.78
N LYS A 116 28.54 13.79 -0.54
CA LYS A 116 29.46 12.82 -1.14
C LYS A 116 30.86 12.90 -0.52
N ASP A 117 31.37 14.12 -0.30
CA ASP A 117 32.68 14.34 0.31
C ASP A 117 32.73 13.89 1.76
N GLN A 118 31.69 14.18 2.55
CA GLN A 118 31.59 13.73 3.94
C GLN A 118 31.59 12.20 4.03
N PHE A 119 30.87 11.50 3.15
CA PHE A 119 30.89 10.04 3.11
C PHE A 119 32.28 9.49 2.77
N ILE A 120 32.94 10.05 1.75
CA ILE A 120 34.29 9.63 1.34
C ILE A 120 35.29 9.87 2.47
N GLU A 121 35.30 11.08 3.05
CA GLU A 121 36.23 11.48 4.09
C GLU A 121 36.06 10.62 5.35
N THR A 122 34.82 10.46 5.80
CA THR A 122 34.54 9.72 7.05
C THR A 122 34.76 8.22 6.88
N THR A 123 34.43 7.65 5.72
CA THR A 123 34.73 6.24 5.41
C THR A 123 36.23 5.99 5.36
N ARG A 124 37.00 6.86 4.70
CA ARG A 124 38.48 6.77 4.68
C ARG A 124 39.10 6.94 6.06
N SER A 125 38.53 7.82 6.89
CA SER A 125 38.95 7.99 8.28
C SER A 125 38.75 6.71 9.10
N LEU A 126 37.61 6.02 8.94
CA LEU A 126 37.35 4.73 9.59
C LEU A 126 38.29 3.62 9.08
N ILE A 127 38.60 3.61 7.78
CA ILE A 127 39.62 2.70 7.20
C ILE A 127 40.99 2.97 7.83
N ALA A 128 41.43 4.24 7.87
CA ALA A 128 42.72 4.63 8.44
C ALA A 128 42.84 4.33 9.95
N ALA A 129 41.73 4.42 10.68
CA ALA A 129 41.65 4.00 12.08
C ALA A 129 41.66 2.48 12.28
N GLY A 130 41.74 1.70 11.20
CA GLY A 130 41.80 0.25 11.24
C GLY A 130 40.48 -0.42 11.65
N ILE A 131 39.34 0.29 11.57
CA ILE A 131 38.04 -0.24 11.95
C ILE A 131 37.70 -1.50 11.15
N PHE A 132 37.96 -1.45 9.84
CA PHE A 132 37.74 -2.54 8.89
C PHE A 132 38.98 -3.45 8.71
N SER A 133 40.04 -3.23 9.48
CA SER A 133 41.29 -3.97 9.32
C SER A 133 41.26 -5.38 9.91
N GLY A 134 42.23 -6.21 9.48
CA GLY A 134 42.45 -7.56 9.98
C GLY A 134 41.77 -8.59 9.09
N ARG A 135 40.84 -9.36 9.64
CA ARG A 135 40.15 -10.36 8.83
C ARG A 135 39.24 -9.71 7.77
N SER A 136 38.88 -8.44 7.87
CA SER A 136 37.99 -7.75 6.92
C SER A 136 38.69 -6.99 5.79
N SER A 137 39.90 -7.42 5.40
CA SER A 137 40.68 -6.74 4.35
C SER A 137 39.95 -6.60 3.02
N ARG A 138 39.09 -7.55 2.60
CA ARG A 138 38.31 -7.39 1.35
C ARG A 138 37.17 -6.38 1.47
N LEU A 139 36.53 -6.29 2.65
CA LEU A 139 35.55 -5.26 2.93
C LEU A 139 36.22 -3.88 2.94
N GLU A 140 37.40 -3.76 3.56
CA GLU A 140 38.23 -2.56 3.54
C GLU A 140 38.60 -2.15 2.10
N GLU A 141 39.12 -3.08 1.29
CA GLU A 141 39.44 -2.88 -0.13
C GLU A 141 38.21 -2.42 -0.93
N SER A 142 37.04 -3.04 -0.69
CA SER A 142 35.79 -2.69 -1.38
C SER A 142 35.30 -1.29 -1.02
N LEU A 143 35.37 -0.92 0.26
CA LEU A 143 35.01 0.43 0.71
C LEU A 143 35.98 1.48 0.15
N GLN A 144 37.27 1.17 0.07
CA GLN A 144 38.27 2.03 -0.55
C GLN A 144 37.98 2.23 -2.05
N MET A 145 37.69 1.14 -2.78
CA MET A 145 37.32 1.19 -4.20
C MET A 145 36.06 2.02 -4.45
N ILE A 146 35.03 1.88 -3.61
CA ILE A 146 33.81 2.69 -3.70
C ILE A 146 34.12 4.17 -3.44
N CYS A 147 34.93 4.49 -2.41
CA CYS A 147 35.33 5.86 -2.12
C CYS A 147 36.12 6.48 -3.28
N ASP A 148 37.03 5.73 -3.88
CA ASP A 148 37.83 6.19 -5.01
C ASP A 148 36.94 6.40 -6.24
N ALA A 149 36.10 5.41 -6.59
CA ALA A 149 35.13 5.51 -7.67
C ALA A 149 34.21 6.73 -7.54
N LEU A 150 33.71 7.00 -6.34
CA LEU A 150 32.95 8.21 -6.05
C LEU A 150 33.82 9.45 -6.26
N ALA A 151 35.02 9.53 -5.69
CA ALA A 151 35.87 10.72 -5.77
C ALA A 151 36.19 11.14 -7.21
N ILE A 152 36.46 10.19 -8.11
CA ILE A 152 36.92 10.47 -9.48
C ILE A 152 35.94 10.07 -10.58
N GLY A 153 34.73 9.62 -10.23
CA GLY A 153 33.69 9.21 -11.19
C GLY A 153 34.04 7.98 -12.03
N LYS A 154 34.90 7.09 -11.51
CA LYS A 154 35.28 5.84 -12.20
C LYS A 154 34.27 4.73 -11.91
N LYS A 155 34.10 3.83 -12.88
CA LYS A 155 33.37 2.56 -12.68
C LYS A 155 34.29 1.51 -12.05
N ILE A 156 33.69 0.52 -11.40
CA ILE A 156 34.39 -0.55 -10.66
C ILE A 156 34.15 -1.89 -11.36
N GLU A 157 35.14 -2.77 -11.39
CA GLU A 157 34.93 -4.16 -11.83
C GLU A 157 34.20 -4.91 -10.71
N GLY A 158 32.97 -5.35 -10.98
CA GLY A 158 32.06 -5.90 -9.97
C GLY A 158 32.62 -7.09 -9.20
N ARG A 159 33.48 -7.91 -9.82
CA ARG A 159 34.14 -9.06 -9.18
C ARG A 159 35.13 -8.68 -8.08
N GLU A 160 35.53 -7.41 -8.02
CA GLU A 160 36.44 -6.88 -7.00
C GLU A 160 35.69 -6.43 -5.73
N ILE A 161 34.36 -6.26 -5.80
CA ILE A 161 33.55 -5.90 -4.64
C ILE A 161 33.17 -7.16 -3.86
N SER A 162 33.56 -7.19 -2.59
CA SER A 162 33.31 -8.31 -1.69
C SER A 162 33.20 -7.86 -0.24
N ALA A 163 32.19 -8.35 0.47
CA ALA A 163 32.12 -8.21 1.91
C ALA A 163 33.03 -9.22 2.64
N GLN A 164 33.75 -10.11 1.95
CA GLN A 164 34.41 -11.26 2.57
C GLN A 164 35.41 -10.90 3.67
N VAL A 165 35.43 -11.72 4.72
CA VAL A 165 36.43 -11.70 5.78
C VAL A 165 37.29 -12.98 5.69
N SER A 166 38.61 -12.84 5.78
CA SER A 166 39.56 -13.95 5.74
C SER A 166 39.25 -14.92 6.89
N GLY A 167 39.00 -16.19 6.54
CA GLY A 167 38.58 -17.23 7.48
C GLY A 167 37.16 -17.80 7.30
N GLY A 168 36.47 -17.48 6.19
CA GLY A 168 35.29 -18.25 5.75
C GLY A 168 33.92 -17.61 6.00
N TRP A 169 33.80 -16.28 5.90
CA TRP A 169 32.49 -15.58 5.87
C TRP A 169 31.53 -16.11 4.79
N MET A 170 32.07 -16.66 3.71
CA MET A 170 31.35 -17.44 2.72
C MET A 170 32.30 -18.54 2.22
N SER A 171 31.80 -19.77 2.08
CA SER A 171 32.55 -20.79 1.32
C SER A 171 32.80 -20.25 -0.10
N ALA A 172 33.96 -20.52 -0.70
CA ALA A 172 34.34 -19.99 -2.01
C ALA A 172 33.29 -20.29 -3.14
N GLY A 173 32.35 -21.22 -2.91
CA GLY A 173 31.26 -21.55 -3.81
C GLY A 173 29.92 -20.81 -3.58
N GLN A 174 29.80 -19.92 -2.60
CA GLN A 174 28.60 -19.11 -2.34
C GLN A 174 28.77 -17.63 -2.67
N GLN A 175 29.87 -17.26 -3.33
CA GLN A 175 30.14 -15.87 -3.71
C GLN A 175 29.13 -15.41 -4.77
N ASN A 176 28.21 -14.53 -4.38
CA ASN A 176 27.55 -13.66 -5.33
C ASN A 176 28.52 -12.51 -5.57
N THR A 177 29.19 -12.44 -6.71
CA THR A 177 29.88 -11.21 -7.13
C THR A 177 29.11 -10.59 -8.28
N PRO A 178 28.92 -9.26 -8.30
CA PRO A 178 28.39 -8.59 -9.48
C PRO A 178 29.31 -8.88 -10.69
N SER A 179 28.72 -9.20 -11.84
CA SER A 179 29.48 -9.39 -13.07
C SER A 179 29.61 -8.08 -13.86
N GLY A 180 30.77 -7.86 -14.47
CA GLY A 180 31.03 -6.73 -15.35
C GLY A 180 31.37 -5.43 -14.64
N ILE A 181 31.38 -4.34 -15.41
CA ILE A 181 31.74 -3.00 -14.96
C ILE A 181 30.50 -2.31 -14.37
N ILE A 182 30.52 -2.00 -13.08
CA ILE A 182 29.40 -1.46 -12.31
C ILE A 182 29.70 -0.05 -11.77
N SER A 183 28.67 0.71 -11.42
CA SER A 183 28.82 2.02 -10.79
C SER A 183 29.17 1.90 -9.29
N ALA A 184 29.56 3.01 -8.66
CA ALA A 184 29.80 3.05 -7.22
C ALA A 184 28.52 2.81 -6.40
N GLU A 185 27.38 3.25 -6.94
CA GLU A 185 26.03 3.03 -6.38
C GLU A 185 25.66 1.55 -6.42
N GLU A 186 25.87 0.88 -7.55
CA GLU A 186 25.64 -0.56 -7.70
C GLU A 186 26.57 -1.37 -6.77
N ALA A 187 27.84 -0.98 -6.69
CA ALA A 187 28.82 -1.57 -5.78
C ALA A 187 28.42 -1.43 -4.31
N TRP A 188 27.98 -0.23 -3.89
CA TRP A 188 27.52 0.00 -2.53
C TRP A 188 26.25 -0.80 -2.20
N ALA A 189 25.25 -0.77 -3.07
CA ALA A 189 23.99 -1.50 -2.83
C ALA A 189 24.24 -3.01 -2.69
N PHE A 190 25.12 -3.55 -3.52
CA PHE A 190 25.57 -4.92 -3.41
C PHE A 190 26.31 -5.17 -2.07
N LEU A 191 27.32 -4.35 -1.75
CA LEU A 191 28.12 -4.51 -0.53
C LEU A 191 27.25 -4.39 0.74
N PHE A 192 26.32 -3.44 0.77
CA PHE A 192 25.36 -3.24 1.85
C PHE A 192 24.46 -4.45 2.04
N LYS A 193 23.97 -5.04 0.94
CA LYS A 193 23.18 -6.27 0.98
C LYS A 193 23.97 -7.42 1.57
N GLU A 194 25.21 -7.62 1.13
CA GLU A 194 26.08 -8.67 1.64
C GLU A 194 26.37 -8.47 3.14
N MET A 195 26.70 -7.25 3.58
CA MET A 195 26.89 -6.93 5.01
C MET A 195 25.63 -7.19 5.85
N GLY A 196 24.45 -6.91 5.32
CA GLY A 196 23.18 -7.20 5.99
C GLY A 196 22.90 -8.70 6.14
N ASN A 197 23.24 -9.50 5.13
CA ASN A 197 22.98 -10.95 5.10
C ASN A 197 23.81 -11.77 6.11
N LEU A 198 24.81 -11.19 6.77
CA LEU A 198 25.75 -11.86 7.67
C LEU A 198 25.17 -12.39 8.99
N GLY A 199 23.84 -12.39 9.19
CA GLY A 199 23.26 -12.72 10.50
C GLY A 199 23.82 -11.83 11.62
N ASN A 200 23.82 -12.28 12.87
CA ASN A 200 24.53 -11.62 13.98
C ASN A 200 25.80 -12.39 14.38
N ASP A 201 26.64 -12.71 13.39
CA ASP A 201 27.88 -13.46 13.62
C ASP A 201 28.90 -12.69 14.49
N ILE A 202 29.90 -13.41 15.01
CA ILE A 202 30.94 -12.87 15.92
C ILE A 202 31.74 -11.70 15.31
N TYR A 203 31.85 -11.65 13.99
CA TYR A 203 32.61 -10.62 13.28
C TYR A 203 31.78 -9.37 13.03
N LYS A 204 30.49 -9.50 12.72
CA LYS A 204 29.55 -8.36 12.70
C LYS A 204 29.48 -7.71 14.09
N GLN A 205 29.51 -8.52 15.14
CA GLN A 205 29.59 -8.04 16.53
C GLN A 205 30.92 -7.31 16.80
N GLU A 206 32.05 -7.87 16.36
CA GLU A 206 33.37 -7.23 16.54
C GLU A 206 33.50 -5.90 15.77
N LEU A 207 33.01 -5.83 14.52
CA LEU A 207 32.98 -4.58 13.76
C LEU A 207 32.12 -3.52 14.44
N ARG A 208 30.96 -3.92 14.96
CA ARG A 208 30.11 -3.02 15.74
C ARG A 208 30.81 -2.51 17.00
N ARG A 209 31.43 -3.40 17.76
CA ARG A 209 32.18 -3.04 18.98
C ARG A 209 33.30 -2.04 18.67
N ARG A 210 34.02 -2.22 17.56
CA ARG A 210 35.05 -1.27 17.11
C ARG A 210 34.46 0.07 16.72
N LEU A 211 33.36 0.08 15.95
CA LEU A 211 32.65 1.31 15.58
C LEU A 211 32.14 2.07 16.80
N GLU A 212 31.50 1.39 17.76
CA GLU A 212 31.01 1.97 19.02
C GLU A 212 32.17 2.53 19.87
N SER A 213 33.25 1.78 20.01
CA SER A 213 34.46 2.23 20.72
C SER A 213 35.13 3.42 20.04
N HIS A 214 35.08 3.51 18.70
CA HIS A 214 35.67 4.62 17.97
C HIS A 214 34.80 5.87 18.01
N PHE A 215 33.48 5.71 17.84
CA PHE A 215 32.51 6.80 17.89
C PHE A 215 32.31 7.41 19.28
N SER A 216 32.71 6.72 20.34
CA SER A 216 32.78 7.27 21.70
C SER A 216 34.05 8.09 21.96
N GLN A 217 35.13 7.85 21.20
CA GLN A 217 36.41 8.53 21.35
C GLN A 217 36.62 9.70 20.38
N GLN A 218 35.86 9.73 19.28
CA GLN A 218 36.03 10.69 18.19
C GLN A 218 34.68 11.32 17.81
N GLU A 219 34.70 12.61 17.50
CA GLU A 219 33.52 13.29 16.96
C GLU A 219 33.32 12.92 15.49
N TYR A 220 32.14 12.39 15.18
CA TYR A 220 31.65 12.16 13.82
C TYR A 220 30.26 12.77 13.68
N PRO A 221 29.88 13.25 12.48
CA PRO A 221 28.51 13.66 12.21
C PRO A 221 27.52 12.56 12.57
N SER A 222 26.35 12.94 13.10
CA SER A 222 25.37 11.98 13.60
C SER A 222 24.86 11.05 12.51
N GLU A 223 24.87 11.51 11.26
CA GLU A 223 24.49 10.81 10.03
C GLU A 223 25.48 9.68 9.72
N VAL A 224 26.78 9.91 9.94
CA VAL A 224 27.82 8.90 9.78
C VAL A 224 27.67 7.80 10.83
N LYS A 225 27.45 8.19 12.09
CA LYS A 225 27.20 7.22 13.17
C LYS A 225 25.95 6.39 12.86
N ARG A 226 24.88 7.03 12.36
CA ARG A 226 23.63 6.39 11.93
C ARG A 226 23.83 5.39 10.79
N LEU A 227 24.52 5.78 9.73
CA LEU A 227 24.83 4.94 8.59
C LEU A 227 25.50 3.63 9.04
N TRP A 228 26.60 3.72 9.76
CA TRP A 228 27.39 2.55 10.13
C TRP A 228 26.72 1.69 11.21
N SER A 229 25.97 2.31 12.12
CA SER A 229 25.16 1.58 13.10
C SER A 229 24.02 0.80 12.43
N ASP A 230 23.42 1.35 11.38
CA ASP A 230 22.39 0.64 10.62
C ASP A 230 22.99 -0.50 9.80
N VAL A 231 24.10 -0.29 9.09
CA VAL A 231 24.81 -1.34 8.34
C VAL A 231 25.10 -2.55 9.23
N PHE A 232 25.62 -2.34 10.44
CA PHE A 232 26.11 -3.41 11.32
C PHE A 232 25.17 -3.75 12.49
N SER A 233 23.89 -3.37 12.47
CA SER A 233 22.98 -3.62 13.60
C SER A 233 22.80 -5.12 13.96
N ASN A 234 22.26 -5.39 15.16
CA ASN A 234 21.99 -6.73 15.74
C ASN A 234 20.96 -7.59 14.99
N GLN A 235 20.45 -7.14 13.85
CA GLN A 235 19.43 -7.83 13.07
C GLN A 235 20.04 -8.86 12.10
N GLU A 236 19.35 -9.97 11.90
CA GLU A 236 19.64 -10.95 10.85
C GLU A 236 19.04 -10.53 9.50
N GLY A 237 19.83 -10.64 8.43
CA GLY A 237 19.36 -10.48 7.06
C GLY A 237 19.46 -9.06 6.48
N TYR A 238 19.40 -8.99 5.16
CA TYR A 238 19.46 -7.73 4.41
C TYR A 238 18.29 -6.77 4.73
N LYS A 239 18.63 -5.52 5.05
CA LYS A 239 17.69 -4.42 5.29
C LYS A 239 17.30 -3.72 3.99
N ARG A 240 16.45 -4.35 3.19
CA ARG A 240 15.99 -3.78 1.91
C ARG A 240 15.34 -2.39 2.05
N ASN A 241 14.74 -2.10 3.21
CA ASN A 241 14.06 -0.83 3.48
C ASN A 241 14.95 0.17 4.27
N SER A 242 16.25 -0.11 4.42
CA SER A 242 17.15 0.86 5.06
C SER A 242 17.29 2.10 4.17
N PRO A 243 17.24 3.32 4.74
CA PRO A 243 17.57 4.53 3.99
C PRO A 243 19.03 4.56 3.53
N TYR A 244 19.88 3.64 4.01
CA TYR A 244 21.28 3.52 3.62
C TYR A 244 21.55 2.41 2.60
N ALA A 245 20.53 1.66 2.18
CA ALA A 245 20.69 0.57 1.22
C ALA A 245 21.14 1.03 -0.17
N HIS A 246 20.88 2.30 -0.51
CA HIS A 246 21.25 2.91 -1.79
C HIS A 246 21.92 4.26 -1.53
N LEU A 247 23.05 4.55 -2.21
CA LEU A 247 23.79 5.81 -2.02
C LEU A 247 22.92 7.04 -2.26
N GLU A 248 22.04 6.99 -3.27
CA GLU A 248 21.13 8.09 -3.63
C GLU A 248 20.16 8.51 -2.50
N ASN A 249 19.89 7.61 -1.56
CA ASN A 249 18.98 7.89 -0.45
C ASN A 249 19.63 8.71 0.67
N PHE A 250 20.97 8.75 0.72
CA PHE A 250 21.70 9.42 1.80
C PHE A 250 22.89 10.26 1.35
N LEU A 251 23.23 10.29 0.05
CA LEU A 251 24.22 11.20 -0.53
C LEU A 251 23.56 12.35 -1.30
N SER A 252 23.91 13.60 -0.97
CA SER A 252 23.45 14.78 -1.72
C SER A 252 24.49 15.14 -2.78
N GLU A 253 24.07 15.26 -4.03
CA GLU A 253 24.85 15.95 -5.06
C GLU A 253 24.72 17.48 -4.85
N ARG A 254 25.43 18.04 -3.87
CA ARG A 254 25.59 19.50 -3.82
C ARG A 254 26.62 19.94 -4.86
N LEU A 255 26.16 20.20 -6.08
CA LEU A 255 26.88 21.03 -7.04
C LEU A 255 26.87 22.49 -6.57
N THR A 256 27.77 22.85 -5.66
CA THR A 256 28.13 24.27 -5.43
C THR A 256 29.13 24.70 -6.50
N LEU A 257 28.62 25.06 -7.67
CA LEU A 257 29.35 25.90 -8.62
C LEU A 257 29.23 27.36 -8.17
N GLN A 258 30.21 27.83 -7.38
CA GLN A 258 30.48 29.27 -7.25
C GLN A 258 31.13 29.75 -8.55
N SER A 259 30.34 30.22 -9.52
CA SER A 259 30.86 30.97 -10.65
C SER A 259 31.00 32.45 -10.29
N THR A 260 32.22 32.84 -9.96
CA THR A 260 32.65 34.24 -10.05
C THR A 260 33.12 34.48 -11.48
N THR A 261 32.31 35.15 -12.30
CA THR A 261 32.86 35.94 -13.41
C THR A 261 31.90 37.06 -13.82
N LYS A 262 32.42 38.28 -13.74
CA LYS A 262 31.81 39.55 -14.13
C LYS A 262 31.90 39.75 -15.65
N GLN A 263 30.91 40.51 -16.17
CA GLN A 263 30.91 41.38 -17.36
C GLN A 263 30.83 40.76 -18.78
N PRO A 264 30.39 41.55 -19.80
CA PRO A 264 29.31 42.54 -19.82
C PRO A 264 28.37 42.40 -21.05
N GLN A 265 27.25 43.12 -21.01
CA GLN A 265 26.28 43.29 -22.09
C GLN A 265 26.90 43.91 -23.35
N SER A 266 26.48 43.43 -24.53
CA SER A 266 26.55 44.19 -25.78
C SER A 266 25.24 44.06 -26.57
N GLU A 267 24.93 45.16 -27.24
CA GLU A 267 23.64 45.57 -27.74
C GLU A 267 23.18 44.88 -29.04
N ILE A 268 21.88 44.92 -29.24
CA ILE A 268 21.14 44.58 -30.47
C ILE A 268 21.37 45.66 -31.53
N PRO A 269 21.33 45.30 -32.83
CA PRO A 269 20.53 46.13 -33.76
C PRO A 269 19.49 45.34 -34.56
N LYS A 270 18.34 46.00 -34.73
CA LYS A 270 17.13 45.63 -35.48
C LYS A 270 17.30 45.78 -37.00
N HIS A 271 16.54 44.98 -37.76
CA HIS A 271 15.82 45.25 -39.04
C HIS A 271 15.64 43.89 -39.78
N THR A 272 14.54 43.47 -40.43
CA THR A 272 13.40 44.15 -41.09
C THR A 272 12.20 43.17 -41.22
N LYS A 273 10.99 43.73 -41.34
CA LYS A 273 9.69 43.08 -41.64
C LYS A 273 9.66 42.37 -43.00
N GLU A 274 8.88 41.27 -43.15
CA GLU A 274 7.65 41.24 -43.98
C GLU A 274 6.79 39.95 -43.86
N LYS A 275 5.47 40.20 -43.78
CA LYS A 275 4.28 39.47 -44.27
C LYS A 275 3.90 38.07 -43.72
N SER A 276 2.97 38.13 -42.77
CA SER A 276 1.60 37.57 -42.79
C SER A 276 1.34 36.17 -43.35
N GLU A 277 0.93 35.24 -42.47
CA GLU A 277 -0.25 34.41 -42.68
C GLU A 277 -0.84 33.93 -41.33
N THR A 278 -2.16 34.02 -41.22
CA THR A 278 -2.95 33.90 -40.01
C THR A 278 -3.18 32.42 -39.67
N ILE A 279 -2.60 31.91 -38.59
CA ILE A 279 -3.02 30.64 -37.96
C ILE A 279 -3.19 30.87 -36.46
N VAL A 280 -4.38 30.49 -35.97
CA VAL A 280 -4.85 30.58 -34.59
C VAL A 280 -3.93 29.77 -33.67
N HIS A 281 -3.06 30.43 -32.91
CA HIS A 281 -2.37 29.82 -31.77
C HIS A 281 -3.09 30.18 -30.47
N GLN A 282 -3.70 29.18 -29.84
CA GLN A 282 -4.07 29.20 -28.44
C GLN A 282 -2.82 29.26 -27.55
N ALA A 283 -3.00 29.95 -26.43
CA ALA A 283 -2.03 30.34 -25.42
C ALA A 283 -1.01 29.25 -25.05
N SER A 284 0.28 29.57 -25.22
CA SER A 284 1.40 28.96 -24.52
C SER A 284 1.96 30.01 -23.56
N ALA A 285 1.55 29.94 -22.29
CA ALA A 285 2.07 30.78 -21.22
C ALA A 285 3.24 30.09 -20.51
N SER A 286 4.38 30.79 -20.49
CA SER A 286 5.55 30.68 -19.61
C SER A 286 6.14 29.29 -19.32
N LEU A 287 7.14 28.89 -20.11
CA LEU A 287 8.09 27.83 -19.77
C LEU A 287 9.01 28.27 -18.63
N GLY A 288 8.68 27.88 -17.40
CA GLY A 288 9.69 27.57 -16.39
C GLY A 288 10.55 26.40 -16.86
N SER A 289 11.79 26.31 -16.38
CA SER A 289 12.74 25.23 -16.71
C SER A 289 12.05 23.86 -16.84
N SER A 290 12.14 23.23 -18.00
CA SER A 290 11.53 21.92 -18.24
C SER A 290 12.05 20.90 -17.24
N SER A 291 11.15 20.12 -16.62
CA SER A 291 11.59 19.03 -15.75
C SER A 291 12.33 17.95 -16.56
N PRO A 292 13.28 17.22 -15.97
CA PRO A 292 13.97 16.11 -16.65
C PRO A 292 13.00 15.07 -17.24
N LEU A 293 11.85 14.85 -16.58
CA LEU A 293 10.80 13.96 -17.08
C LEU A 293 10.14 14.50 -18.35
N SER A 294 9.85 15.80 -18.41
CA SER A 294 9.27 16.42 -19.62
C SER A 294 10.24 16.42 -20.80
N GLU A 295 11.54 16.57 -20.56
CA GLU A 295 12.56 16.51 -21.62
C GLU A 295 12.73 15.09 -22.16
N LEU A 296 12.79 14.11 -21.26
CA LEU A 296 12.79 12.70 -21.63
C LEU A 296 11.56 12.35 -22.47
N LEU A 297 10.37 12.75 -22.02
CA LEU A 297 9.13 12.48 -22.72
C LEU A 297 9.18 13.04 -24.15
N LYS A 298 9.58 14.31 -24.32
CA LYS A 298 9.73 14.93 -25.65
C LYS A 298 10.69 14.18 -26.56
N SER A 299 11.72 13.55 -26.01
CA SER A 299 12.65 12.72 -26.78
C SER A 299 11.98 11.44 -27.27
N VAL A 300 11.27 10.73 -26.38
CA VAL A 300 10.64 9.44 -26.68
C VAL A 300 9.43 9.60 -27.60
N GLU A 301 8.65 10.67 -27.45
CA GLU A 301 7.45 10.93 -28.26
C GLU A 301 7.75 11.15 -29.75
N LYS A 302 9.01 11.40 -30.13
CA LYS A 302 9.43 11.45 -31.55
C LYS A 302 9.28 10.11 -32.25
N ASP A 303 9.41 9.02 -31.51
CA ASP A 303 9.33 7.65 -32.02
C ASP A 303 7.92 7.04 -31.84
N VAL A 304 7.00 7.78 -31.20
CA VAL A 304 5.67 7.29 -30.83
C VAL A 304 4.59 8.12 -31.51
N GLY A 305 3.84 7.48 -32.40
CA GLY A 305 2.68 8.08 -33.05
C GLY A 305 1.51 8.34 -32.07
N LYS A 306 0.53 9.11 -32.54
CA LYS A 306 -0.74 9.30 -31.84
C LYS A 306 -1.54 8.01 -31.82
N PHE A 307 -2.47 7.88 -30.88
CA PHE A 307 -3.32 6.71 -30.77
C PHE A 307 -4.11 6.41 -32.06
N SER A 308 -3.93 5.24 -32.68
CA SER A 308 -4.48 4.91 -34.02
C SER A 308 -5.84 4.22 -34.04
N LYS A 309 -6.48 4.05 -32.87
CA LYS A 309 -7.57 3.06 -32.70
C LYS A 309 -7.12 1.65 -33.14
N TYR A 310 -5.87 1.31 -32.80
CA TYR A 310 -5.30 -0.04 -32.90
C TYR A 310 -5.25 -0.65 -34.31
N LYS A 311 -4.82 0.16 -35.29
CA LYS A 311 -4.55 -0.30 -36.66
C LYS A 311 -3.25 -1.12 -36.74
N THR A 312 -3.17 -1.95 -37.76
CA THR A 312 -2.00 -2.76 -38.16
C THR A 312 -1.68 -2.54 -39.64
N THR A 313 -0.58 -3.09 -40.15
CA THR A 313 -0.27 -3.08 -41.59
C THR A 313 -1.31 -3.77 -42.47
N SER A 314 -2.11 -4.68 -41.89
CA SER A 314 -3.19 -5.41 -42.56
C SER A 314 -4.60 -4.83 -42.28
N GLY A 315 -4.69 -3.63 -41.69
CA GLY A 315 -5.96 -3.01 -41.28
C GLY A 315 -6.22 -3.14 -39.79
N HIS A 316 -7.49 -3.13 -39.36
CA HIS A 316 -7.82 -3.25 -37.93
C HIS A 316 -7.44 -4.62 -37.35
N GLY A 317 -6.83 -4.64 -36.17
CA GLY A 317 -6.38 -5.89 -35.54
C GLY A 317 -7.49 -6.91 -35.28
N GLN A 318 -8.74 -6.46 -35.15
CA GLN A 318 -9.92 -7.33 -35.04
C GLN A 318 -10.19 -8.17 -36.29
N ASN A 319 -9.75 -7.70 -37.47
CA ASN A 319 -9.99 -8.38 -38.75
C ASN A 319 -8.96 -9.49 -39.02
N ILE A 320 -7.90 -9.57 -38.21
CA ILE A 320 -6.89 -10.62 -38.35
C ILE A 320 -7.51 -11.95 -37.92
N PRO A 321 -7.43 -13.01 -38.76
CA PRO A 321 -7.96 -14.32 -38.40
C PRO A 321 -7.41 -14.79 -37.05
N PHE A 322 -8.28 -15.34 -36.22
CA PHE A 322 -7.96 -15.71 -34.83
C PHE A 322 -6.66 -16.53 -34.71
N THR A 323 -6.51 -17.58 -35.54
CA THR A 323 -5.31 -18.44 -35.57
C THR A 323 -4.04 -17.76 -36.07
N LYS A 324 -4.16 -16.59 -36.68
CA LYS A 324 -3.03 -15.76 -37.15
C LYS A 324 -2.66 -14.66 -36.16
N LYS A 325 -3.43 -14.44 -35.09
CA LYS A 325 -3.09 -13.44 -34.08
C LYS A 325 -1.81 -13.86 -33.34
N PRO A 326 -0.83 -12.95 -33.14
CA PRO A 326 0.44 -13.28 -32.47
C PRO A 326 0.27 -13.95 -31.11
N ALA A 327 -0.62 -13.41 -30.29
CA ALA A 327 -0.91 -13.95 -28.96
C ALA A 327 -1.43 -15.40 -29.03
N GLN A 328 -2.32 -15.67 -30.00
CA GLN A 328 -2.88 -17.00 -30.18
C GLN A 328 -1.84 -18.00 -30.68
N GLN A 329 -0.99 -17.61 -31.63
CA GLN A 329 0.11 -18.46 -32.10
C GLN A 329 1.06 -18.80 -30.95
N PHE A 330 1.36 -17.83 -30.09
CA PHE A 330 2.20 -18.02 -28.92
C PHE A 330 1.58 -19.01 -27.92
N LEU A 331 0.33 -18.78 -27.50
CA LEU A 331 -0.38 -19.68 -26.59
C LEU A 331 -0.54 -21.09 -27.17
N HIS A 332 -0.78 -21.19 -28.48
CA HIS A 332 -0.86 -22.48 -29.17
C HIS A 332 0.45 -23.25 -29.11
N GLY A 333 1.59 -22.57 -29.28
CA GLY A 333 2.92 -23.16 -29.11
C GLY A 333 3.18 -23.70 -27.69
N LEU A 334 2.43 -23.23 -26.70
CA LEU A 334 2.46 -23.70 -25.30
C LEU A 334 1.43 -24.80 -25.01
N GLY A 335 0.71 -25.29 -26.03
CA GLY A 335 -0.28 -26.36 -25.91
C GLY A 335 -1.71 -25.90 -25.61
N VAL A 336 -2.00 -24.61 -25.73
CA VAL A 336 -3.38 -24.09 -25.66
C VAL A 336 -4.11 -24.38 -26.99
N LYS A 337 -5.39 -24.74 -26.90
CA LYS A 337 -6.20 -25.02 -28.10
C LYS A 337 -6.42 -23.76 -28.94
N ASN A 338 -6.54 -23.94 -30.25
CA ASN A 338 -6.91 -22.87 -31.20
C ASN A 338 -8.44 -22.67 -31.26
N GLU A 339 -9.09 -22.54 -30.11
CA GLU A 339 -10.55 -22.48 -29.99
C GLU A 339 -10.99 -21.36 -29.05
N ILE A 340 -11.86 -20.48 -29.54
CA ILE A 340 -12.36 -19.27 -28.86
C ILE A 340 -12.89 -19.53 -27.43
N ALA A 341 -13.49 -20.70 -27.18
CA ALA A 341 -14.18 -20.99 -25.93
C ALA A 341 -13.27 -21.46 -24.76
N GLN A 342 -11.98 -21.76 -25.00
CA GLN A 342 -11.12 -22.45 -24.00
C GLN A 342 -9.68 -21.90 -23.90
N LEU A 343 -9.48 -20.60 -24.09
CA LEU A 343 -8.17 -20.03 -24.43
C LEU A 343 -7.15 -19.81 -23.28
N SER A 344 -7.37 -20.39 -22.11
CA SER A 344 -6.38 -20.43 -21.02
C SER A 344 -6.26 -21.79 -20.36
N THR A 345 -6.71 -22.83 -21.05
CA THR A 345 -6.51 -24.19 -20.58
C THR A 345 -5.76 -24.93 -21.66
N LYS A 346 -4.66 -25.56 -21.29
CA LYS A 346 -4.00 -26.49 -22.20
C LYS A 346 -4.95 -27.66 -22.49
N ALA A 347 -4.76 -28.32 -23.62
CA ALA A 347 -5.60 -29.46 -24.01
C ALA A 347 -5.56 -30.61 -22.98
N ASP A 348 -4.45 -30.72 -22.23
CA ASP A 348 -4.24 -31.70 -21.15
C ASP A 348 -4.75 -31.24 -19.77
N GLY A 349 -5.34 -30.04 -19.68
CA GLY A 349 -5.80 -29.45 -18.41
C GLY A 349 -4.69 -29.00 -17.48
N GLN A 350 -3.42 -29.20 -17.85
CA GLN A 350 -2.28 -28.87 -16.99
C GLN A 350 -1.88 -27.40 -17.15
N PRO A 351 -1.35 -26.75 -16.11
CA PRO A 351 -0.69 -25.47 -16.25
C PRO A 351 0.53 -25.54 -17.19
N ILE A 352 1.02 -24.38 -17.60
CA ILE A 352 2.33 -24.27 -18.27
C ILE A 352 3.42 -24.79 -17.28
N PRO A 353 4.47 -25.47 -17.71
CA PRO A 353 5.61 -25.82 -16.85
C PRO A 353 6.31 -24.59 -16.25
N GLU A 354 6.90 -24.74 -15.05
CA GLU A 354 7.71 -23.66 -14.43
C GLU A 354 9.05 -23.42 -15.11
N ASN A 355 9.62 -24.47 -15.67
CA ASN A 355 10.92 -24.48 -16.32
C ASN A 355 10.90 -25.43 -17.51
N GLY A 356 11.81 -25.22 -18.45
CA GLY A 356 12.02 -26.14 -19.56
C GLY A 356 10.89 -26.07 -20.59
N ASN A 357 10.23 -24.91 -20.71
CA ASN A 357 9.32 -24.66 -21.81
C ASN A 357 10.06 -24.72 -23.16
N PRO A 358 9.42 -25.21 -24.24
CA PRO A 358 10.03 -25.22 -25.57
C PRO A 358 10.07 -23.81 -26.17
N ASP A 359 10.93 -23.63 -27.18
CA ASP A 359 10.88 -22.45 -28.03
C ASP A 359 9.54 -22.38 -28.78
N VAL A 360 8.96 -21.17 -28.85
CA VAL A 360 7.70 -20.92 -29.56
C VAL A 360 7.95 -20.00 -30.75
N ARG A 361 7.43 -20.38 -31.93
CA ARG A 361 7.49 -19.56 -33.15
C ARG A 361 6.15 -18.86 -33.38
N VAL A 362 6.21 -17.56 -33.62
CA VAL A 362 5.08 -16.73 -34.04
C VAL A 362 5.36 -16.21 -35.44
N SER A 363 4.53 -16.59 -36.40
CA SER A 363 4.66 -16.15 -37.78
C SER A 363 3.84 -14.88 -38.05
N SER A 364 4.21 -14.17 -39.11
CA SER A 364 3.54 -12.95 -39.56
C SER A 364 2.02 -13.09 -39.66
N PHE A 365 1.30 -12.10 -39.13
CA PHE A 365 -0.14 -11.91 -39.40
C PHE A 365 -0.39 -11.11 -40.69
N ASP A 366 0.63 -10.43 -41.22
CA ASP A 366 0.55 -9.71 -42.49
C ASP A 366 0.99 -10.65 -43.63
N PRO A 367 0.11 -11.01 -44.57
CA PRO A 367 0.44 -11.93 -45.67
C PRO A 367 1.51 -11.37 -46.62
N LYS A 368 1.76 -10.06 -46.61
CA LYS A 368 2.79 -9.41 -47.45
C LYS A 368 4.18 -9.51 -46.84
N LEU A 369 4.28 -9.80 -45.54
CA LEU A 369 5.55 -9.83 -44.81
C LEU A 369 5.88 -11.27 -44.41
N LYS A 370 7.08 -11.73 -44.76
CA LYS A 370 7.64 -12.98 -44.22
C LYS A 370 8.45 -12.63 -42.98
N SER A 371 7.83 -12.78 -41.82
CA SER A 371 8.47 -12.61 -40.52
C SER A 371 8.21 -13.82 -39.65
N ASP A 372 9.25 -14.25 -38.94
CA ASP A 372 9.15 -15.21 -37.86
C ASP A 372 9.82 -14.61 -36.62
N LEU A 373 9.08 -14.59 -35.53
CA LEU A 373 9.55 -14.29 -34.19
C LEU A 373 9.70 -15.61 -33.44
N VAL A 374 10.84 -15.83 -32.80
CA VAL A 374 11.05 -16.98 -31.91
C VAL A 374 11.18 -16.50 -30.47
N ILE A 375 10.33 -16.99 -29.57
CA ILE A 375 10.45 -16.76 -28.14
C ILE A 375 11.14 -17.98 -27.54
N SER A 376 12.29 -17.78 -26.90
CA SER A 376 13.03 -18.88 -26.29
C SER A 376 12.27 -19.49 -25.11
N GLY A 377 12.48 -20.79 -24.87
CA GLY A 377 11.98 -21.48 -23.68
C GLY A 377 12.32 -20.79 -22.37
N ALA A 378 13.58 -20.34 -22.23
CA ALA A 378 14.06 -19.63 -21.06
C ALA A 378 13.39 -18.25 -20.87
N ARG A 379 13.01 -17.57 -21.97
CA ARG A 379 12.22 -16.35 -21.91
C ARG A 379 10.81 -16.64 -21.38
N ILE A 380 10.15 -17.68 -21.88
CA ILE A 380 8.82 -18.11 -21.40
C ILE A 380 8.87 -18.42 -19.89
N ASP A 381 9.88 -19.14 -19.43
CA ASP A 381 10.10 -19.45 -18.01
C ASP A 381 10.18 -18.17 -17.17
N ARG A 382 10.94 -17.15 -17.63
CA ARG A 382 11.05 -15.84 -16.97
C ARG A 382 9.70 -15.12 -16.90
N LEU A 383 9.01 -14.96 -18.03
CA LEU A 383 7.73 -14.24 -18.11
C LEU A 383 6.68 -14.88 -17.20
N ARG A 384 6.59 -16.21 -17.18
CA ARG A 384 5.70 -16.94 -16.27
C ARG A 384 6.04 -16.68 -14.80
N LYS A 385 7.31 -16.79 -14.42
CA LYS A 385 7.76 -16.63 -13.02
C LYS A 385 7.56 -15.22 -12.46
N SER A 386 7.53 -14.22 -13.33
CA SER A 386 7.30 -12.82 -12.93
C SER A 386 5.87 -12.53 -12.44
N ALA A 387 4.93 -13.45 -12.65
CA ALA A 387 3.52 -13.22 -12.32
C ALA A 387 3.26 -13.18 -10.81
N LYS A 388 2.47 -12.19 -10.38
CA LYS A 388 2.14 -11.94 -8.96
C LYS A 388 0.87 -11.12 -8.83
N THR A 389 0.19 -11.17 -7.68
CA THR A 389 -0.93 -10.29 -7.34
C THR A 389 -0.59 -9.38 -6.18
N TYR A 390 -0.87 -8.08 -6.30
CA TYR A 390 -0.85 -7.11 -5.22
C TYR A 390 -2.27 -6.81 -4.75
N VAL A 391 -2.48 -6.81 -3.44
CA VAL A 391 -3.79 -6.59 -2.81
C VAL A 391 -3.68 -5.49 -1.76
N ASN A 392 -4.50 -4.46 -1.91
CA ASN A 392 -4.62 -3.37 -0.96
C ASN A 392 -5.55 -3.76 0.20
N THR A 393 -4.99 -3.90 1.39
CA THR A 393 -5.73 -4.34 2.57
C THR A 393 -6.60 -3.28 3.21
N ASP A 394 -6.56 -2.05 2.72
CA ASP A 394 -7.49 -0.99 3.12
C ASP A 394 -8.86 -1.18 2.45
N ILE A 395 -8.91 -1.88 1.32
CA ILE A 395 -10.15 -2.23 0.62
C ILE A 395 -10.48 -3.71 0.80
N PHE A 396 -9.48 -4.58 0.69
CA PHE A 396 -9.62 -6.03 0.71
C PHE A 396 -9.10 -6.61 2.03
N PRO A 397 -9.93 -7.13 2.95
CA PRO A 397 -9.43 -7.66 4.21
C PRO A 397 -8.26 -8.63 4.05
N ASN A 398 -7.27 -8.52 4.93
CA ASN A 398 -6.09 -9.38 4.90
C ASN A 398 -6.49 -10.87 4.83
N GLY A 399 -5.85 -11.59 3.91
CA GLY A 399 -6.09 -12.99 3.57
C GLY A 399 -7.40 -13.26 2.82
N TYR A 400 -8.32 -12.30 2.71
CA TYR A 400 -9.65 -12.52 2.16
C TYR A 400 -9.65 -12.73 0.64
N PHE A 401 -8.72 -12.10 -0.07
CA PHE A 401 -8.62 -12.30 -1.51
C PHE A 401 -8.43 -13.78 -1.85
N LYS A 402 -7.53 -14.48 -1.15
CA LYS A 402 -7.33 -15.93 -1.33
C LYS A 402 -8.55 -16.77 -0.94
N GLU A 403 -9.29 -16.38 0.10
CA GLU A 403 -10.49 -17.10 0.53
C GLU A 403 -11.57 -17.09 -0.53
N ILE A 404 -11.81 -15.95 -1.17
CA ILE A 404 -12.91 -15.83 -2.14
C ILE A 404 -12.57 -16.39 -3.51
N LEU A 405 -11.30 -16.63 -3.82
CA LEU A 405 -10.86 -17.13 -5.12
C LEU A 405 -11.33 -18.57 -5.39
N ASN A 406 -12.37 -19.12 -4.76
CA ASN A 406 -12.94 -20.39 -5.16
C ASN A 406 -13.72 -20.23 -6.50
N PRO A 407 -13.28 -20.87 -7.61
CA PRO A 407 -13.91 -20.69 -8.91
C PRO A 407 -15.35 -21.23 -8.98
N GLU A 408 -15.74 -22.11 -8.05
CA GLU A 408 -17.10 -22.64 -7.99
C GLU A 408 -18.12 -21.64 -7.39
N THR A 409 -17.64 -20.55 -6.77
CA THR A 409 -18.49 -19.58 -6.06
C THR A 409 -18.51 -18.19 -6.67
N LEU A 410 -17.70 -17.91 -7.70
CA LEU A 410 -17.62 -16.59 -8.31
C LEU A 410 -18.19 -16.60 -9.73
N GLU A 411 -19.21 -15.77 -9.97
CA GLU A 411 -19.84 -15.60 -11.28
C GLU A 411 -19.33 -14.33 -12.00
N ALA A 412 -19.38 -14.31 -13.34
CA ALA A 412 -18.98 -13.11 -14.08
C ALA A 412 -19.80 -11.89 -13.65
N GLN A 413 -19.15 -10.73 -13.56
CA GLN A 413 -19.69 -9.48 -13.05
C GLN A 413 -20.25 -9.61 -11.62
N THR A 414 -19.61 -10.41 -10.75
CA THR A 414 -20.07 -10.64 -9.37
C THR A 414 -20.39 -9.32 -8.66
N GLN A 415 -21.68 -9.02 -8.54
CA GLN A 415 -22.21 -7.90 -7.75
C GLN A 415 -22.51 -8.34 -6.32
N GLU A 416 -22.05 -9.52 -5.89
CA GLU A 416 -22.25 -9.97 -4.52
C GLU A 416 -21.55 -9.05 -3.54
N LYS A 417 -22.17 -8.89 -2.37
CA LYS A 417 -21.55 -8.19 -1.25
C LYS A 417 -20.67 -9.16 -0.50
N SER A 418 -19.45 -8.74 -0.23
CA SER A 418 -18.53 -9.44 0.66
C SER A 418 -19.19 -9.66 2.01
N THR A 419 -19.22 -10.92 2.45
CA THR A 419 -19.68 -11.26 3.81
C THR A 419 -18.75 -10.66 4.87
N ARG A 420 -17.51 -10.30 4.51
CA ARG A 420 -16.53 -9.62 5.38
C ARG A 420 -16.76 -8.13 5.55
N THR A 421 -17.17 -7.42 4.52
CA THR A 421 -17.18 -5.96 4.52
C THR A 421 -18.55 -5.35 4.25
N GLY A 422 -19.51 -6.13 3.74
CA GLY A 422 -20.78 -5.62 3.22
C GLY A 422 -20.64 -4.81 1.92
N ILE A 423 -19.42 -4.65 1.40
CA ILE A 423 -19.13 -3.94 0.15
C ILE A 423 -19.17 -4.93 -1.02
N HIS A 424 -19.67 -4.49 -2.17
CA HIS A 424 -19.67 -5.28 -3.40
C HIS A 424 -18.26 -5.72 -3.79
N LEU A 425 -18.08 -6.99 -4.15
CA LEU A 425 -16.79 -7.55 -4.55
C LEU A 425 -16.19 -6.82 -5.76
N GLN A 426 -17.03 -6.41 -6.72
CA GLN A 426 -16.63 -5.57 -7.84
C GLN A 426 -15.99 -4.23 -7.40
N ASN A 427 -16.51 -3.58 -6.37
CA ASN A 427 -15.90 -2.37 -5.81
C ASN A 427 -14.60 -2.70 -5.06
N MET A 428 -14.54 -3.85 -4.38
CA MET A 428 -13.32 -4.26 -3.68
C MET A 428 -12.18 -4.59 -4.65
N ALA A 429 -12.51 -5.09 -5.84
CA ALA A 429 -11.57 -5.48 -6.88
C ALA A 429 -10.63 -4.35 -7.34
N VAL A 430 -11.02 -3.08 -7.20
CA VAL A 430 -10.16 -1.92 -7.53
C VAL A 430 -8.90 -1.84 -6.66
N GLY A 431 -8.90 -2.53 -5.51
CA GLY A 431 -7.74 -2.68 -4.64
C GLY A 431 -6.82 -3.85 -5.04
N VAL A 432 -7.04 -4.50 -6.19
CA VAL A 432 -6.26 -5.66 -6.63
C VAL A 432 -5.58 -5.37 -7.96
N CYS A 433 -4.29 -5.69 -8.05
CA CYS A 433 -3.51 -5.55 -9.28
C CYS A 433 -2.73 -6.84 -9.58
N HIS A 434 -3.00 -7.46 -10.73
CA HIS A 434 -2.16 -8.52 -11.27
C HIS A 434 -0.99 -7.91 -12.02
N VAL A 435 0.21 -8.42 -11.74
CA VAL A 435 1.44 -7.98 -12.41
C VAL A 435 2.10 -9.13 -13.13
N GLN A 436 2.71 -8.83 -14.27
CA GLN A 436 3.53 -9.77 -15.02
C GLN A 436 4.44 -9.04 -16.01
N GLU A 437 5.68 -9.49 -16.14
CA GLU A 437 6.53 -9.12 -17.28
C GLU A 437 5.95 -9.72 -18.57
N ILE A 438 5.84 -8.89 -19.60
CA ILE A 438 5.31 -9.26 -20.92
C ILE A 438 6.24 -8.84 -22.05
N ASP A 439 6.10 -9.54 -23.17
CA ASP A 439 6.73 -9.19 -24.43
C ASP A 439 5.75 -8.66 -25.44
N LEU A 440 6.22 -7.70 -26.23
CA LEU A 440 5.55 -7.35 -27.46
C LEU A 440 5.90 -8.35 -28.57
N LEU A 441 4.88 -9.04 -29.09
CA LEU A 441 4.89 -10.00 -30.19
C LEU A 441 4.70 -9.33 -31.56
N ALA A 442 4.45 -8.02 -31.57
CA ALA A 442 4.45 -7.13 -32.73
C ALA A 442 5.37 -5.93 -32.44
N ILE A 443 5.86 -5.24 -33.46
CA ILE A 443 6.68 -4.03 -33.27
C ILE A 443 5.85 -2.78 -33.58
N PRO A 444 5.96 -1.72 -32.76
CA PRO A 444 5.31 -0.44 -33.06
C PRO A 444 5.89 0.22 -34.31
N ALA A 445 5.04 0.90 -35.08
CA ALA A 445 5.42 1.79 -36.16
C ALA A 445 4.49 2.99 -36.20
N THR A 446 4.83 4.01 -37.00
CA THR A 446 3.96 5.17 -37.24
C THR A 446 3.54 5.16 -38.71
N ASN A 447 2.24 5.32 -38.99
CA ASN A 447 1.74 5.44 -40.35
C ASN A 447 1.92 6.87 -40.91
N GLU A 448 1.57 7.08 -42.18
CA GLU A 448 1.68 8.39 -42.85
C GLU A 448 0.85 9.49 -42.16
N GLN A 449 -0.19 9.12 -41.41
CA GLN A 449 -1.04 10.05 -40.65
C GLN A 449 -0.48 10.37 -39.26
N GLY A 450 0.71 9.86 -38.91
CA GLY A 450 1.31 10.06 -37.59
C GLY A 450 0.66 9.21 -36.50
N GLU A 451 -0.12 8.20 -36.86
CA GLU A 451 -0.78 7.29 -35.92
C GLU A 451 0.09 6.06 -35.65
N SER A 452 0.12 5.62 -34.39
CA SER A 452 0.81 4.45 -33.88
C SER A 452 0.13 3.15 -34.32
N ILE A 453 0.77 2.36 -35.17
CA ILE A 453 0.27 1.06 -35.65
C ILE A 453 1.17 -0.09 -35.18
N LEU A 454 0.66 -1.32 -35.22
CA LEU A 454 1.46 -2.52 -34.97
C LEU A 454 1.80 -3.25 -36.28
N VAL A 455 3.05 -3.68 -36.41
CA VAL A 455 3.54 -4.46 -37.55
C VAL A 455 4.15 -5.78 -37.07
N PRO A 456 4.22 -6.82 -37.91
CA PRO A 456 4.83 -8.09 -37.52
C PRO A 456 6.28 -7.93 -37.03
N LYS A 457 6.61 -8.57 -35.90
CA LYS A 457 7.96 -8.56 -35.33
C LYS A 457 8.79 -9.72 -35.89
N THR A 458 10.08 -9.50 -36.08
CA THR A 458 11.05 -10.51 -36.50
C THR A 458 12.11 -10.73 -35.42
N GLY A 459 12.80 -11.86 -35.50
CA GLY A 459 14.00 -12.11 -34.69
C GLY A 459 13.74 -13.11 -33.56
N ARG A 460 14.48 -12.94 -32.47
CA ARG A 460 14.45 -13.86 -31.33
C ARG A 460 14.39 -13.09 -30.02
N LEU A 461 13.60 -13.59 -29.08
CA LEU A 461 13.48 -13.06 -27.72
C LEU A 461 14.11 -14.03 -26.72
N GLU A 462 15.09 -13.52 -25.99
CA GLU A 462 15.92 -14.25 -25.05
C GLU A 462 15.61 -13.87 -23.60
N ALA A 463 16.03 -14.73 -22.66
CA ALA A 463 15.74 -14.54 -21.25
C ALA A 463 16.23 -13.20 -20.68
N HIS A 464 17.31 -12.62 -21.21
CA HIS A 464 17.92 -11.39 -20.73
C HIS A 464 17.32 -10.11 -21.34
N ASP A 465 16.46 -10.23 -22.36
CA ASP A 465 15.89 -9.06 -23.02
C ASP A 465 15.04 -8.21 -22.06
N PRO A 466 14.99 -6.87 -22.24
CA PRO A 466 14.09 -6.02 -21.47
C PRO A 466 12.63 -6.45 -21.63
N ALA A 467 11.87 -6.44 -20.54
CA ALA A 467 10.45 -6.79 -20.53
C ALA A 467 9.62 -5.65 -19.96
N LEU A 468 8.47 -5.38 -20.59
CA LEU A 468 7.50 -4.42 -20.07
C LEU A 468 6.76 -5.04 -18.88
N LEU A 469 6.50 -4.29 -17.82
CA LEU A 469 5.63 -4.78 -16.75
C LEU A 469 4.17 -4.43 -17.04
N LEU A 470 3.33 -5.43 -17.23
CA LEU A 470 1.89 -5.25 -17.33
C LEU A 470 1.29 -5.18 -15.92
N LEU A 471 0.49 -4.14 -15.66
CA LEU A 471 -0.32 -3.99 -14.45
C LEU A 471 -1.80 -4.08 -14.85
N SER A 472 -2.46 -5.18 -14.52
CA SER A 472 -3.90 -5.34 -14.75
C SER A 472 -4.66 -5.06 -13.47
N SER A 473 -5.45 -3.99 -13.47
CA SER A 473 -6.19 -3.52 -12.29
C SER A 473 -7.54 -2.93 -12.71
N PRO A 474 -8.64 -3.23 -12.01
CA PRO A 474 -9.93 -2.67 -12.30
C PRO A 474 -10.04 -1.20 -11.95
N ALA A 475 -10.74 -0.46 -12.80
CA ALA A 475 -11.20 0.87 -12.47
C ALA A 475 -12.54 0.83 -11.73
N LEU A 476 -12.84 1.89 -10.97
CA LEU A 476 -14.14 1.98 -10.30
C LEU A 476 -15.25 2.22 -11.33
N ASN A 477 -16.13 1.23 -11.49
CA ASN A 477 -17.23 1.27 -12.46
C ASN A 477 -18.47 1.97 -11.88
N LEU A 478 -18.71 3.22 -12.29
CA LEU A 478 -19.85 4.04 -11.87
C LEU A 478 -21.04 3.96 -12.82
N ALA A 479 -20.82 3.57 -14.09
CA ALA A 479 -21.85 3.60 -15.13
C ALA A 479 -22.76 2.36 -15.13
N TYR A 480 -22.15 1.17 -15.10
CA TYR A 480 -22.87 -0.11 -15.20
C TYR A 480 -22.46 -1.13 -14.13
N GLY A 481 -21.57 -0.73 -13.22
CA GLY A 481 -21.18 -1.51 -12.06
C GLY A 481 -21.82 -1.03 -10.76
N THR A 482 -21.24 -1.44 -9.65
CA THR A 482 -21.72 -1.18 -8.28
C THR A 482 -21.04 0.02 -7.62
N GLY A 483 -20.21 0.77 -8.34
CA GLY A 483 -19.49 1.92 -7.79
C GLY A 483 -20.40 3.09 -7.41
N ASN A 484 -21.57 3.19 -8.04
CA ASN A 484 -22.63 4.14 -7.67
C ASN A 484 -23.26 3.87 -6.29
N HIS A 485 -23.06 2.68 -5.71
CA HIS A 485 -23.50 2.35 -4.36
C HIS A 485 -22.56 2.89 -3.27
N LEU A 486 -21.38 3.39 -3.66
CA LEU A 486 -20.48 4.09 -2.76
C LEU A 486 -20.88 5.57 -2.67
N THR A 487 -20.73 6.17 -1.48
CA THR A 487 -20.82 7.62 -1.32
C THR A 487 -19.72 8.32 -2.13
N LYS A 488 -19.88 9.61 -2.44
CA LYS A 488 -18.85 10.38 -3.19
C LYS A 488 -17.47 10.36 -2.52
N GLU A 489 -17.44 10.43 -1.19
CA GLU A 489 -16.19 10.34 -0.43
C GLU A 489 -15.57 8.94 -0.54
N GLN A 490 -16.37 7.87 -0.42
CA GLN A 490 -15.89 6.51 -0.62
C GLN A 490 -15.40 6.28 -2.06
N GLN A 491 -16.10 6.81 -3.08
CA GLN A 491 -15.63 6.74 -4.47
C GLN A 491 -14.22 7.36 -4.59
N LYS A 492 -14.01 8.56 -4.02
CA LYS A 492 -12.71 9.22 -4.01
C LYS A 492 -11.62 8.40 -3.30
N GLN A 493 -11.96 7.80 -2.16
CA GLN A 493 -11.03 6.95 -1.39
C GLN A 493 -10.67 5.64 -2.12
N TYR A 494 -11.63 5.03 -2.81
CA TYR A 494 -11.42 3.83 -3.61
C TYR A 494 -10.55 4.12 -4.85
N ILE A 495 -10.80 5.23 -5.55
CA ILE A 495 -9.97 5.67 -6.69
C ILE A 495 -8.53 5.95 -6.24
N GLN A 496 -8.34 6.64 -5.11
CA GLN A 496 -6.99 6.86 -4.55
C GLN A 496 -6.29 5.53 -4.23
N SER A 497 -7.01 4.60 -3.62
CA SER A 497 -6.49 3.29 -3.23
C SER A 497 -6.14 2.40 -4.43
N MET A 498 -6.87 2.52 -5.54
CA MET A 498 -6.51 1.91 -6.83
C MET A 498 -5.16 2.44 -7.31
N TYR A 499 -4.97 3.77 -7.37
CA TYR A 499 -3.67 4.36 -7.77
C TYR A 499 -2.53 3.97 -6.82
N ARG A 500 -2.77 3.91 -5.50
CA ARG A 500 -1.75 3.44 -4.54
C ARG A 500 -1.31 2.02 -4.84
N THR A 501 -2.28 1.14 -5.12
CA THR A 501 -2.01 -0.26 -5.48
C THR A 501 -1.16 -0.34 -6.74
N LEU A 502 -1.53 0.40 -7.80
CA LEU A 502 -0.79 0.45 -9.06
C LEU A 502 0.65 0.97 -8.88
N PHE A 503 0.82 2.07 -8.15
CA PHE A 503 2.13 2.72 -8.00
C PHE A 503 3.05 1.90 -7.10
N HIS A 504 2.49 1.32 -6.04
CA HIS A 504 3.20 0.39 -5.19
C HIS A 504 3.64 -0.85 -5.95
N ALA A 505 2.76 -1.44 -6.77
CA ALA A 505 3.10 -2.60 -7.59
C ALA A 505 4.23 -2.26 -8.59
N ALA A 506 4.14 -1.14 -9.31
CA ALA A 506 5.18 -0.68 -10.23
C ALA A 506 6.54 -0.50 -9.52
N ALA A 507 6.56 0.23 -8.40
CA ALA A 507 7.79 0.51 -7.65
C ALA A 507 8.38 -0.76 -7.03
N SER A 508 7.54 -1.65 -6.50
CA SER A 508 7.98 -2.90 -5.87
C SER A 508 8.63 -3.87 -6.87
N GLU A 509 8.18 -3.82 -8.13
CA GLU A 509 8.73 -4.55 -9.27
C GLU A 509 9.86 -3.80 -10.00
N GLY A 510 10.45 -2.78 -9.35
CA GLY A 510 11.65 -2.10 -9.81
C GLY A 510 11.45 -1.16 -11.01
N ARG A 511 10.22 -0.67 -11.23
CA ARG A 511 9.93 0.24 -12.34
C ARG A 511 10.12 1.69 -11.92
N GLN A 512 10.83 2.43 -12.76
CA GLN A 512 11.08 3.86 -12.59
C GLN A 512 10.00 4.73 -13.24
N TYR A 513 9.28 4.13 -14.20
CA TYR A 513 8.24 4.79 -15.00
C TYR A 513 6.96 3.97 -14.95
N ILE A 514 5.82 4.65 -14.98
CA ILE A 514 4.50 4.05 -15.22
C ILE A 514 3.76 4.86 -16.27
N ALA A 515 3.29 4.18 -17.31
CA ALA A 515 2.45 4.77 -18.35
C ALA A 515 0.99 4.35 -18.13
N LEU A 516 0.12 5.34 -18.06
CA LEU A 516 -1.27 5.18 -17.64
C LEU A 516 -2.22 5.74 -18.69
N PRO A 517 -3.21 4.95 -19.15
CA PRO A 517 -4.38 5.50 -19.82
C PRO A 517 -5.34 6.12 -18.80
N ALA A 518 -6.39 6.77 -19.29
CA ALA A 518 -7.47 7.31 -18.48
C ALA A 518 -8.45 6.25 -17.96
N ALA A 519 -7.94 5.32 -17.16
CA ALA A 519 -8.72 4.25 -16.54
C ALA A 519 -9.88 4.81 -15.70
N GLY A 520 -11.07 4.24 -15.86
CA GLY A 520 -12.27 4.67 -15.14
C GLY A 520 -13.00 5.86 -15.77
N LEU A 521 -12.41 6.50 -16.77
CA LEU A 521 -13.11 7.48 -17.62
C LEU A 521 -13.74 6.78 -18.84
N GLY A 522 -14.65 7.45 -19.54
CA GLY A 522 -15.35 6.89 -20.69
C GLY A 522 -16.50 5.97 -20.26
N VAL A 523 -16.46 4.70 -20.67
CA VAL A 523 -17.57 3.73 -20.44
C VAL A 523 -17.83 3.44 -18.97
N PHE A 524 -16.82 3.58 -18.10
CA PHE A 524 -16.96 3.39 -16.66
C PHE A 524 -17.64 4.56 -15.94
N GLY A 525 -17.88 5.69 -16.62
CA GLY A 525 -18.67 6.82 -16.10
C GLY A 525 -18.00 7.65 -15.00
N GLY A 526 -16.68 7.52 -14.82
CA GLY A 526 -15.91 8.32 -13.86
C GLY A 526 -15.95 9.81 -14.14
N ASP A 527 -16.01 10.61 -13.07
CA ASP A 527 -15.83 12.06 -13.14
C ASP A 527 -14.34 12.40 -13.33
N PRO A 528 -13.94 13.09 -14.44
CA PRO A 528 -12.53 13.36 -14.72
C PRO A 528 -11.82 14.17 -13.63
N GLU A 529 -12.48 15.17 -13.04
CA GLU A 529 -11.86 16.02 -12.01
C GLU A 529 -11.52 15.19 -10.76
N THR A 530 -12.46 14.36 -10.29
CA THR A 530 -12.25 13.43 -9.17
C THR A 530 -11.08 12.49 -9.42
N TYR A 531 -10.97 11.90 -10.62
CA TYR A 531 -9.87 10.99 -10.98
C TYR A 531 -8.53 11.72 -11.05
N PHE A 532 -8.47 12.91 -11.67
CA PHE A 532 -7.24 13.68 -11.79
C PHE A 532 -6.76 14.17 -10.42
N GLU A 533 -7.65 14.65 -9.56
CA GLU A 533 -7.29 15.02 -8.19
C GLU A 533 -6.74 13.84 -7.39
N ALA A 534 -7.38 12.68 -7.50
CA ALA A 534 -6.92 11.46 -6.83
C ALA A 534 -5.54 11.04 -7.33
N LEU A 535 -5.33 11.07 -8.66
CA LEU A 535 -4.04 10.80 -9.30
C LEU A 535 -2.95 11.75 -8.80
N MET A 536 -3.18 13.07 -8.82
CA MET A 536 -2.20 14.05 -8.36
C MET A 536 -1.87 13.89 -6.87
N LYS A 537 -2.88 13.59 -6.05
CA LYS A 537 -2.69 13.33 -4.62
C LYS A 537 -1.78 12.13 -4.40
N VAL A 538 -2.08 11.00 -5.03
CA VAL A 538 -1.33 9.77 -4.86
C VAL A 538 0.05 9.86 -5.50
N ALA A 539 0.21 10.57 -6.62
CA ALA A 539 1.52 10.81 -7.25
C ALA A 539 2.55 11.41 -6.27
N ARG A 540 2.11 12.32 -5.38
CA ARG A 540 2.97 12.91 -4.34
C ARG A 540 3.40 11.92 -3.27
N GLU A 541 2.63 10.87 -3.04
CA GLU A 541 2.97 9.78 -2.11
C GLU A 541 4.09 8.88 -2.69
N PHE A 542 4.31 8.92 -4.02
CA PHE A 542 5.32 8.12 -4.73
C PHE A 542 6.29 9.00 -5.54
N PRO A 543 7.06 9.91 -4.92
CA PRO A 543 7.86 10.93 -5.63
C PRO A 543 8.96 10.36 -6.54
N GLN A 544 9.38 9.11 -6.31
CA GLN A 544 10.42 8.44 -7.12
C GLN A 544 9.87 7.75 -8.37
N LEU A 545 8.55 7.56 -8.46
CA LEU A 545 7.91 6.93 -9.62
C LEU A 545 7.50 8.02 -10.62
N ASN A 546 8.03 7.96 -11.83
CA ASN A 546 7.68 8.89 -12.91
C ASN A 546 6.40 8.44 -13.61
N ILE A 547 5.38 9.29 -13.62
CA ILE A 547 4.05 8.99 -14.12
C ILE A 547 3.83 9.69 -15.45
N ILE A 548 3.48 8.92 -16.48
CA ILE A 548 3.17 9.41 -17.82
C ILE A 548 1.70 9.10 -18.07
N TYR A 549 0.89 10.14 -18.17
CA TYR A 549 -0.57 10.00 -18.17
C TYR A 549 -1.19 10.51 -19.47
N ASN A 550 -1.99 9.68 -20.11
CA ASN A 550 -2.85 10.10 -21.21
C ASN A 550 -4.29 10.30 -20.69
N PRO A 551 -4.86 11.52 -20.76
CA PRO A 551 -6.18 11.84 -20.22
C PRO A 551 -7.36 11.31 -21.05
N GLY A 552 -7.08 10.53 -22.11
CA GLY A 552 -8.07 9.89 -22.95
C GLY A 552 -8.63 10.87 -23.98
N ASP A 553 -9.94 11.13 -23.89
CA ASP A 553 -10.63 12.08 -24.77
C ASP A 553 -9.92 13.45 -24.75
N PRO A 554 -9.58 14.04 -25.92
CA PRO A 554 -8.92 15.34 -25.99
C PRO A 554 -9.59 16.45 -25.17
N LYS A 555 -10.92 16.38 -24.96
CA LYS A 555 -11.65 17.34 -24.12
C LYS A 555 -11.22 17.34 -22.64
N ASN A 556 -10.62 16.24 -22.18
CA ASN A 556 -10.16 16.10 -20.80
C ASN A 556 -8.79 16.75 -20.58
N ALA A 557 -8.01 17.02 -21.65
CA ALA A 557 -6.65 17.56 -21.52
C ALA A 557 -6.60 18.94 -20.84
N PRO A 558 -7.46 19.93 -21.18
CA PRO A 558 -7.47 21.21 -20.47
C PRO A 558 -7.78 21.09 -18.98
N LEU A 559 -8.69 20.18 -18.61
CA LEU A 559 -9.03 19.91 -17.22
C LEU A 559 -7.86 19.25 -16.48
N PHE A 560 -7.20 18.27 -17.11
CA PHE A 560 -5.99 17.66 -16.56
C PHE A 560 -4.89 18.70 -16.33
N ASP A 561 -4.63 19.55 -17.32
CA ASP A 561 -3.59 20.59 -17.25
C ASP A 561 -3.90 21.60 -16.14
N LYS A 562 -5.17 22.01 -15.97
CA LYS A 562 -5.62 22.85 -14.85
C LYS A 562 -5.34 22.19 -13.49
N VAL A 563 -5.69 20.91 -13.33
CA VAL A 563 -5.46 20.18 -12.07
C VAL A 563 -3.95 20.03 -11.83
N LEU A 564 -3.18 19.70 -12.86
CA LEU A 564 -1.72 19.57 -12.80
C LEU A 564 -1.05 20.88 -12.36
N GLU A 565 -1.45 22.01 -12.96
CA GLU A 565 -0.91 23.33 -12.63
C GLU A 565 -1.28 23.77 -11.20
N SER A 566 -2.49 23.45 -10.75
CA SER A 566 -2.93 23.77 -9.38
C SER A 566 -2.19 22.96 -8.31
N GLN A 567 -1.87 21.70 -8.60
CA GLN A 567 -1.34 20.75 -7.63
C GLN A 567 0.19 20.54 -7.70
N LYS A 568 0.81 20.95 -8.81
CA LYS A 568 2.26 20.94 -9.09
C LYS A 568 3.04 19.70 -8.60
N PRO A 569 2.59 18.46 -8.87
CA PRO A 569 3.42 17.29 -8.59
C PRO A 569 4.64 17.28 -9.52
N LYS A 570 5.79 16.83 -9.02
CA LYS A 570 7.07 16.88 -9.76
C LYS A 570 7.27 15.69 -10.71
N ASN A 571 6.57 14.59 -10.44
CA ASN A 571 6.80 13.27 -11.02
C ASN A 571 5.68 12.84 -11.97
N ILE A 572 4.89 13.76 -12.50
CA ILE A 572 3.83 13.43 -13.46
C ILE A 572 3.87 14.36 -14.67
N VAL A 573 3.61 13.79 -15.85
CA VAL A 573 3.55 14.52 -17.11
C VAL A 573 2.38 14.01 -17.96
N ARG A 574 1.74 14.93 -18.68
CA ARG A 574 0.71 14.60 -19.68
C ARG A 574 1.37 14.17 -20.99
N THR A 575 0.80 13.17 -21.65
CA THR A 575 1.08 12.83 -23.06
C THR A 575 -0.20 12.76 -23.87
N ASP A 576 -0.12 13.01 -25.19
CA ASP A 576 -1.17 12.71 -26.17
C ASP A 576 -0.88 11.44 -26.99
N ARG A 577 0.22 10.75 -26.66
CA ARG A 577 0.68 9.55 -27.37
C ARG A 577 0.09 8.28 -26.80
N ASP A 578 0.24 7.22 -27.58
CA ASP A 578 -0.14 5.88 -27.17
C ASP A 578 0.78 5.42 -26.02
N VAL A 579 0.21 5.36 -24.81
CA VAL A 579 0.95 5.05 -23.58
C VAL A 579 1.48 3.63 -23.54
N PHE A 580 0.89 2.68 -24.28
CA PHE A 580 1.38 1.32 -24.36
C PHE A 580 2.68 1.25 -25.18
N ILE A 581 2.68 1.89 -26.36
CA ILE A 581 3.87 1.97 -27.21
C ILE A 581 4.96 2.82 -26.55
N LEU A 582 4.56 3.88 -25.86
CA LEU A 582 5.48 4.70 -25.09
C LEU A 582 6.18 3.90 -23.98
N ALA A 583 5.43 3.08 -23.23
CA ALA A 583 6.00 2.22 -22.20
C ALA A 583 6.97 1.17 -22.79
N HIS A 584 6.63 0.62 -23.95
CA HIS A 584 7.54 -0.26 -24.69
C HIS A 584 8.83 0.46 -25.09
N GLN A 585 8.73 1.63 -25.71
CA GLN A 585 9.89 2.39 -26.19
C GLN A 585 10.83 2.79 -25.04
N LEU A 586 10.28 3.24 -23.89
CA LEU A 586 11.08 3.48 -22.69
C LEU A 586 11.82 2.21 -22.24
N THR A 587 11.13 1.09 -22.19
CA THR A 587 11.72 -0.19 -21.76
C THR A 587 12.86 -0.62 -22.69
N GLN A 588 12.72 -0.45 -24.00
CA GLN A 588 13.78 -0.73 -24.98
C GLN A 588 15.00 0.21 -24.83
N GLN A 589 14.79 1.43 -24.33
CA GLN A 589 15.85 2.40 -24.05
C GLN A 589 16.49 2.20 -22.66
N GLY A 590 16.30 1.05 -22.02
CA GLY A 590 16.85 0.74 -20.69
C GLY A 590 16.19 1.52 -19.56
N LYS A 591 14.96 2.00 -19.75
CA LYS A 591 14.16 2.73 -18.76
C LYS A 591 12.98 1.83 -18.34
N PRO A 592 13.13 1.03 -17.27
CA PRO A 592 12.13 0.04 -16.89
C PRO A 592 10.77 0.70 -16.63
N CYS A 593 9.79 0.38 -17.47
CA CYS A 593 8.48 0.98 -17.44
C CYS A 593 7.41 -0.06 -17.09
N ALA A 594 6.39 0.37 -16.36
CA ALA A 594 5.13 -0.34 -16.18
C ALA A 594 4.05 0.26 -17.09
N PHE A 595 3.12 -0.57 -17.52
CA PHE A 595 1.94 -0.14 -18.27
C PHE A 595 0.68 -0.59 -17.52
N HIS A 596 -0.22 0.35 -17.23
CA HIS A 596 -1.53 0.02 -16.69
C HIS A 596 -2.49 -0.39 -17.80
N ASN A 597 -2.92 -1.63 -17.74
CA ASN A 597 -4.06 -2.17 -18.46
C ASN A 597 -5.29 -2.10 -17.55
N PRO A 598 -6.23 -1.17 -17.76
CA PRO A 598 -7.50 -1.23 -17.04
C PRO A 598 -8.17 -2.58 -17.36
N SER A 599 -9.00 -3.12 -16.48
CA SER A 599 -9.59 -4.46 -16.66
C SER A 599 -10.91 -4.53 -15.91
N ASP A 600 -11.79 -5.47 -16.21
CA ASP A 600 -12.94 -5.70 -15.33
C ASP A 600 -12.53 -6.48 -14.07
N ALA A 601 -13.39 -6.43 -13.05
CA ALA A 601 -13.19 -7.15 -11.79
C ALA A 601 -13.01 -8.67 -11.99
N ASP A 602 -13.66 -9.22 -13.01
CA ASP A 602 -13.63 -10.63 -13.37
C ASP A 602 -12.21 -11.11 -13.73
N VAL A 603 -11.38 -10.21 -14.27
CA VAL A 603 -9.97 -10.49 -14.58
C VAL A 603 -9.17 -10.71 -13.31
N VAL A 604 -9.35 -9.86 -12.29
CA VAL A 604 -8.57 -9.99 -11.06
C VAL A 604 -8.99 -11.17 -10.19
N PHE A 605 -10.25 -11.60 -10.32
CA PHE A 605 -10.74 -12.82 -9.69
C PHE A 605 -10.44 -14.10 -10.47
N GLY A 606 -9.85 -13.99 -11.66
CA GLY A 606 -9.50 -15.13 -12.50
C GLY A 606 -10.73 -15.86 -13.06
N ILE A 607 -11.87 -15.17 -13.16
CA ILE A 607 -13.07 -15.60 -13.88
C ILE A 607 -12.81 -15.43 -15.38
N TYR A 608 -12.30 -14.25 -15.73
CA TYR A 608 -11.69 -13.99 -17.03
C TYR A 608 -10.19 -13.92 -16.90
N ASP A 609 -9.55 -14.11 -18.04
CA ASP A 609 -8.11 -14.03 -18.11
C ASP A 609 -7.63 -12.61 -18.29
N VAL A 610 -6.38 -12.36 -17.97
CA VAL A 610 -5.73 -11.06 -18.15
C VAL A 610 -5.65 -10.71 -19.63
N GLY A 611 -6.47 -9.75 -20.06
CA GLY A 611 -6.76 -9.40 -21.47
C GLY A 611 -8.24 -9.58 -21.87
N GLU A 612 -9.03 -10.26 -21.03
CA GLU A 612 -10.49 -10.42 -21.02
C GLU A 612 -11.18 -10.71 -22.37
N TYR A 613 -11.50 -9.66 -23.13
CA TYR A 613 -12.20 -9.70 -24.41
C TYR A 613 -11.28 -10.07 -25.59
N TRP A 614 -9.96 -10.16 -25.39
CA TRP A 614 -9.01 -10.76 -26.35
C TRP A 614 -9.44 -12.14 -26.87
N LYS A 615 -10.20 -12.90 -26.07
CA LYS A 615 -10.48 -14.33 -26.25
C LYS A 615 -11.69 -14.65 -27.12
N ASN A 616 -12.69 -13.79 -27.17
CA ASN A 616 -13.88 -14.05 -27.97
C ASN A 616 -13.65 -13.80 -29.49
N GLY A 617 -12.47 -13.30 -29.88
CA GLY A 617 -12.11 -12.95 -31.26
C GLY A 617 -12.90 -11.78 -31.85
N LYS A 618 -13.85 -11.23 -31.10
CA LYS A 618 -14.78 -10.16 -31.43
C LYS A 618 -14.62 -9.09 -30.35
N GLY A 619 -13.49 -8.38 -30.39
CA GLY A 619 -13.38 -7.15 -29.61
C GLY A 619 -14.62 -6.31 -29.88
N SER A 620 -15.23 -5.77 -28.84
CA SER A 620 -16.39 -4.90 -28.95
C SER A 620 -16.05 -3.64 -29.77
N GLY A 621 -14.76 -3.37 -30.00
CA GLY A 621 -14.27 -2.23 -30.78
C GLY A 621 -14.24 -0.94 -29.96
N TYR A 622 -14.37 -1.05 -28.64
CA TYR A 622 -14.57 0.07 -27.73
C TYR A 622 -13.48 0.22 -26.67
N VAL A 623 -12.67 -0.82 -26.36
CA VAL A 623 -11.71 -0.77 -25.23
C VAL A 623 -10.30 -1.24 -25.64
N GLY A 624 -9.27 -0.67 -25.00
CA GLY A 624 -7.86 -0.86 -25.39
C GLY A 624 -7.27 -2.21 -25.00
N GLU A 625 -7.82 -2.77 -23.95
CA GLU A 625 -7.55 -4.06 -23.34
C GLU A 625 -7.66 -5.20 -24.36
N GLU A 626 -8.72 -5.18 -25.19
CA GLU A 626 -9.01 -6.23 -26.17
C GLU A 626 -7.96 -6.27 -27.31
N HIS A 627 -7.43 -5.11 -27.68
CA HIS A 627 -6.45 -4.97 -28.75
C HIS A 627 -5.03 -5.26 -28.30
N ILE A 628 -4.67 -4.85 -27.07
CA ILE A 628 -3.34 -5.10 -26.49
C ILE A 628 -3.13 -6.60 -26.29
N GLY A 629 -4.07 -7.31 -25.67
CA GLY A 629 -3.98 -8.76 -25.46
C GLY A 629 -4.02 -9.60 -26.75
N ALA A 630 -4.67 -9.13 -27.81
CA ALA A 630 -4.82 -9.92 -29.03
C ALA A 630 -3.69 -9.73 -30.05
N MET A 631 -3.15 -8.52 -30.17
CA MET A 631 -2.24 -8.14 -31.26
C MET A 631 -0.81 -7.84 -30.83
N SER A 632 -0.60 -7.52 -29.55
CA SER A 632 0.68 -7.02 -29.09
C SER A 632 1.37 -7.94 -28.10
N THR A 633 0.65 -8.67 -27.24
CA THR A 633 1.26 -9.47 -26.17
C THR A 633 0.40 -10.67 -25.80
N ALA A 634 0.93 -11.63 -25.04
CA ALA A 634 0.16 -12.72 -24.45
C ALA A 634 0.54 -12.91 -22.98
N PRO A 635 -0.24 -12.32 -22.04
CA PRO A 635 -0.07 -12.58 -20.62
C PRO A 635 -0.23 -14.07 -20.32
N LEU A 636 0.69 -14.60 -19.51
CA LEU A 636 0.68 -15.98 -19.02
C LEU A 636 0.09 -16.10 -17.61
N ASN A 637 -0.34 -15.00 -16.99
CA ASN A 637 -0.90 -14.97 -15.64
C ASN A 637 -2.39 -15.34 -15.57
N SER A 638 -2.98 -15.91 -16.63
CA SER A 638 -4.28 -16.57 -16.57
C SER A 638 -4.30 -17.66 -15.49
N ARG A 639 -5.40 -17.76 -14.73
CA ARG A 639 -5.49 -18.69 -13.58
C ARG A 639 -5.22 -20.15 -13.95
N ASN A 640 -5.76 -20.59 -15.09
CA ASN A 640 -5.61 -21.98 -15.54
C ASN A 640 -4.27 -22.26 -16.23
N LEU A 641 -3.56 -21.23 -16.72
CA LEU A 641 -2.22 -21.38 -17.31
C LEU A 641 -1.10 -21.27 -16.26
N ASN A 642 -1.30 -20.41 -15.27
CA ASN A 642 -0.34 -20.08 -14.23
C ASN A 642 -1.07 -19.81 -12.89
N PRO A 643 -1.58 -20.85 -12.23
CA PRO A 643 -2.31 -20.70 -10.96
C PRO A 643 -1.47 -20.01 -9.88
N ARG A 644 -0.14 -20.16 -9.93
CA ARG A 644 0.79 -19.49 -9.02
C ARG A 644 0.67 -17.97 -9.05
N ALA A 645 0.21 -17.37 -10.15
CA ALA A 645 -0.02 -15.93 -10.21
C ALA A 645 -1.02 -15.48 -9.12
N TYR A 646 -2.03 -16.31 -8.83
CA TYR A 646 -3.07 -16.07 -7.82
C TYR A 646 -2.67 -16.57 -6.42
N ASP A 647 -1.70 -17.48 -6.32
CA ASP A 647 -1.15 -17.94 -5.04
C ASP A 647 -0.08 -16.98 -4.50
N ASN A 648 0.69 -16.35 -5.40
CA ASN A 648 1.74 -15.39 -5.10
C ASN A 648 1.13 -14.00 -4.85
N VAL A 649 0.56 -13.83 -3.66
CA VAL A 649 -0.12 -12.59 -3.26
C VAL A 649 0.75 -11.79 -2.29
N ALA A 650 0.97 -10.52 -2.62
CA ALA A 650 1.51 -9.51 -1.72
C ALA A 650 0.39 -8.60 -1.23
N GLU A 651 0.12 -8.66 0.07
CA GLU A 651 -0.89 -7.82 0.72
C GLU A 651 -0.25 -6.62 1.41
N HIS A 652 -0.83 -5.43 1.24
CA HIS A 652 -0.28 -4.19 1.80
C HIS A 652 -1.39 -3.19 2.19
N SER A 653 -1.20 -2.51 3.33
CA SER A 653 -2.06 -1.43 3.80
C SER A 653 -1.36 -0.10 3.59
N PHE A 654 -2.06 0.90 3.07
CA PHE A 654 -1.56 2.26 2.88
C PHE A 654 -2.16 3.26 3.87
N LEU A 655 -3.29 2.91 4.49
CA LEU A 655 -4.05 3.79 5.36
C LEU A 655 -3.98 3.33 6.82
N PRO A 656 -3.99 4.26 7.79
CA PRO A 656 -4.02 3.91 9.21
C PRO A 656 -5.27 3.11 9.63
N LYS A 657 -6.38 3.30 8.90
CA LYS A 657 -7.64 2.58 9.10
C LYS A 657 -8.16 2.08 7.75
N PRO A 658 -8.64 0.83 7.65
CA PRO A 658 -9.24 0.31 6.43
C PRO A 658 -10.52 1.07 6.08
N LEU A 659 -10.81 1.14 4.78
CA LEU A 659 -12.00 1.79 4.22
C LEU A 659 -13.28 0.96 4.42
N TYR A 660 -13.12 -0.33 4.66
CA TYR A 660 -14.19 -1.17 5.18
C TYR A 660 -14.13 -1.18 6.70
N THR A 661 -15.22 -0.77 7.33
CA THR A 661 -15.52 -1.17 8.69
C THR A 661 -16.64 -2.18 8.56
N ASN A 662 -16.45 -3.41 9.05
CA ASN A 662 -17.59 -4.25 9.34
C ASN A 662 -18.23 -3.64 10.59
N GLN A 663 -19.00 -2.56 10.41
CA GLN A 663 -19.53 -1.74 11.50
C GLN A 663 -20.23 -2.61 12.53
N HIS A 664 -20.95 -3.64 12.07
CA HIS A 664 -21.64 -4.59 12.93
C HIS A 664 -20.70 -5.51 13.71
N HIS A 665 -19.59 -6.00 13.14
CA HIS A 665 -18.60 -6.78 13.89
C HIS A 665 -17.75 -5.96 14.83
N ALA A 666 -17.31 -4.78 14.40
CA ALA A 666 -16.64 -3.83 15.27
C ALA A 666 -17.56 -3.47 16.44
N PHE A 667 -18.84 -3.20 16.15
CA PHE A 667 -19.87 -3.03 17.16
C PHE A 667 -20.00 -4.24 18.08
N ILE A 668 -20.20 -5.47 17.59
CA ILE A 668 -20.32 -6.66 18.44
C ILE A 668 -19.11 -6.84 19.35
N GLN A 669 -17.92 -6.58 18.82
CA GLN A 669 -16.69 -6.62 19.59
C GLN A 669 -16.69 -5.56 20.70
N HIS A 670 -17.06 -4.32 20.38
CA HIS A 670 -17.18 -3.21 21.34
C HIS A 670 -18.30 -3.44 22.36
N PHE A 671 -19.49 -3.87 21.92
CA PHE A 671 -20.65 -4.21 22.74
C PHE A 671 -20.27 -5.25 23.79
N ILE A 672 -19.66 -6.36 23.39
CA ILE A 672 -19.23 -7.39 24.35
C ILE A 672 -18.14 -6.83 25.28
N GLN A 673 -17.14 -6.10 24.78
CA GLN A 673 -16.11 -5.52 25.65
C GLN A 673 -16.67 -4.52 26.65
N HIS A 674 -17.67 -3.73 26.24
CA HIS A 674 -18.28 -2.70 27.08
C HIS A 674 -19.17 -3.31 28.16
N HIS A 675 -19.96 -4.33 27.80
CA HIS A 675 -20.94 -4.96 28.68
C HIS A 675 -20.41 -6.19 29.44
N SER A 676 -19.13 -6.52 29.29
CA SER A 676 -18.52 -7.69 29.95
C SER A 676 -17.24 -7.31 30.70
N SER A 677 -17.30 -7.39 32.02
CA SER A 677 -16.09 -7.28 32.83
C SER A 677 -15.15 -8.46 32.57
N GLY A 678 -13.84 -8.19 32.54
CA GLY A 678 -12.80 -9.21 32.42
C GLY A 678 -12.58 -9.78 31.01
N VAL A 679 -13.15 -9.19 29.95
CA VAL A 679 -12.82 -9.51 28.56
C VAL A 679 -11.51 -8.80 28.17
N GLU A 680 -10.43 -9.57 28.02
CA GLU A 680 -9.07 -9.00 27.84
C GLU A 680 -8.73 -8.67 26.38
N ARG A 681 -9.50 -9.18 25.43
CA ARG A 681 -9.23 -9.08 23.99
C ARG A 681 -10.52 -8.91 23.21
N LEU A 682 -10.42 -8.34 22.00
CA LEU A 682 -11.57 -8.23 21.10
C LEU A 682 -12.15 -9.63 20.84
N PRO A 683 -13.47 -9.83 21.00
CA PRO A 683 -14.11 -11.09 20.69
C PRO A 683 -13.81 -11.55 19.26
N LEU A 684 -13.51 -12.84 19.11
CA LEU A 684 -13.22 -13.44 17.81
C LEU A 684 -14.54 -13.88 17.17
N ILE A 685 -14.91 -13.28 16.05
CA ILE A 685 -16.10 -13.65 15.29
C ILE A 685 -15.71 -14.73 14.27
N ARG A 686 -16.16 -15.97 14.51
CA ARG A 686 -15.92 -17.15 13.66
C ARG A 686 -17.09 -17.34 12.70
N LYS A 687 -16.86 -16.94 11.45
CA LYS A 687 -17.90 -16.89 10.41
C LYS A 687 -18.30 -18.23 9.83
N ASP A 688 -17.38 -19.18 9.82
CA ASP A 688 -17.62 -20.58 9.40
C ASP A 688 -18.71 -21.27 10.25
N GLN A 689 -18.99 -20.72 11.44
CA GLN A 689 -19.95 -21.30 12.39
C GLN A 689 -21.05 -20.32 12.81
N GLY A 690 -21.01 -19.06 12.38
CA GLY A 690 -21.90 -18.01 12.87
C GLY A 690 -21.77 -17.79 14.39
N MET A 691 -20.56 -17.93 14.95
CA MET A 691 -20.30 -17.88 16.38
C MET A 691 -19.37 -16.71 16.75
N VAL A 692 -19.56 -16.15 17.94
CA VAL A 692 -18.70 -15.16 18.57
C VAL A 692 -18.01 -15.82 19.76
N GLN A 693 -16.69 -15.87 19.72
CA GLN A 693 -15.87 -16.39 20.80
C GLN A 693 -15.34 -15.24 21.66
N ILE A 694 -15.63 -15.30 22.95
CA ILE A 694 -15.24 -14.34 23.98
C ILE A 694 -14.19 -15.00 24.88
N GLU A 695 -13.10 -14.28 25.13
CA GLU A 695 -12.03 -14.67 26.06
C GLU A 695 -12.12 -13.83 27.33
N PHE A 696 -12.35 -14.49 28.46
CA PHE A 696 -12.36 -13.89 29.78
C PHE A 696 -11.04 -14.19 30.52
N SER A 697 -10.57 -13.21 31.28
CA SER A 697 -9.38 -13.31 32.13
C SER A 697 -9.44 -14.47 33.14
N ASN A 698 -10.63 -14.85 33.60
CA ASN A 698 -10.86 -16.02 34.43
C ASN A 698 -12.33 -16.53 34.37
N THR A 699 -12.56 -17.68 35.00
CA THR A 699 -13.88 -18.33 35.06
C THR A 699 -14.94 -17.51 35.79
N ASN A 700 -14.59 -16.67 36.76
CA ASN A 700 -15.56 -15.86 37.51
C ASN A 700 -16.19 -14.80 36.60
N PHE A 701 -15.38 -14.09 35.80
CA PHE A 701 -15.90 -13.11 34.84
C PHE A 701 -16.81 -13.74 33.79
N ARG A 702 -16.41 -14.90 33.24
CA ARG A 702 -17.27 -15.65 32.32
C ARG A 702 -18.57 -16.07 33.00
N LYS A 703 -18.54 -16.52 34.25
CA LYS A 703 -19.75 -16.93 35.01
C LYS A 703 -20.67 -15.74 35.26
N ASN A 704 -20.14 -14.58 35.67
CA ASN A 704 -20.94 -13.37 35.87
C ASN A 704 -21.64 -12.97 34.57
N PHE A 705 -20.89 -12.87 33.47
CA PHE A 705 -21.47 -12.63 32.15
C PHE A 705 -22.52 -13.69 31.78
N SER A 706 -22.29 -14.96 32.11
CA SER A 706 -23.24 -16.02 31.80
C SER A 706 -24.54 -15.93 32.60
N GLU A 707 -24.48 -15.44 33.83
CA GLU A 707 -25.68 -15.22 34.65
C GLU A 707 -26.43 -13.96 34.20
N ASP A 708 -25.73 -12.86 33.95
CA ASP A 708 -26.32 -11.59 33.48
C ASP A 708 -27.09 -11.76 32.16
N TYR A 709 -26.59 -12.64 31.29
CA TYR A 709 -27.17 -12.91 29.95
C TYR A 709 -27.74 -14.31 29.78
N LYS A 710 -28.06 -15.01 30.88
CA LYS A 710 -28.49 -16.42 30.88
C LYS A 710 -29.56 -16.78 29.87
N LYS A 711 -30.55 -15.87 29.67
CA LYS A 711 -31.66 -16.08 28.73
C LYS A 711 -31.24 -16.11 27.26
N TYR A 712 -30.04 -15.63 26.93
CA TYR A 712 -29.51 -15.59 25.57
C TYR A 712 -28.46 -16.66 25.28
N LEU A 713 -28.00 -17.41 26.28
CA LEU A 713 -26.86 -18.32 26.15
C LEU A 713 -27.26 -19.79 25.99
N VAL A 714 -28.45 -20.04 25.43
CA VAL A 714 -29.08 -21.37 25.35
C VAL A 714 -28.21 -22.40 24.60
N ASP A 715 -27.38 -21.94 23.67
CA ASP A 715 -26.48 -22.79 22.86
C ASP A 715 -24.99 -22.42 23.03
N ALA A 716 -24.66 -21.68 24.09
CA ALA A 716 -23.31 -21.20 24.28
C ALA A 716 -22.37 -22.35 24.70
N LYS A 717 -21.24 -22.47 24.02
CA LYS A 717 -20.20 -23.45 24.37
C LYS A 717 -19.17 -22.80 25.27
N THR A 718 -18.73 -23.53 26.29
CA THR A 718 -17.70 -23.02 27.21
C THR A 718 -16.53 -23.98 27.35
N TRP A 719 -15.33 -23.42 27.54
CA TRP A 719 -14.13 -24.19 27.85
C TRP A 719 -13.12 -23.31 28.59
N GLU A 720 -12.06 -23.93 29.11
CA GLU A 720 -10.98 -23.25 29.82
C GLU A 720 -9.64 -23.64 29.19
N ASN A 721 -8.69 -22.69 29.13
CA ASN A 721 -7.34 -22.95 28.65
C ASN A 721 -6.35 -21.98 29.30
N LYS A 722 -5.30 -22.50 29.94
CA LYS A 722 -4.22 -21.71 30.57
C LYS A 722 -4.71 -20.60 31.51
N GLY A 723 -5.66 -20.93 32.40
CA GLY A 723 -6.21 -19.97 33.37
C GLY A 723 -7.22 -18.98 32.81
N LYS A 724 -7.49 -19.01 31.50
CA LYS A 724 -8.53 -18.22 30.84
C LYS A 724 -9.79 -19.03 30.63
N ALA A 725 -10.92 -18.33 30.62
CA ALA A 725 -12.22 -18.94 30.37
C ALA A 725 -12.80 -18.42 29.06
N TYR A 726 -13.42 -19.32 28.30
CA TYR A 726 -13.92 -19.03 26.97
C TYR A 726 -15.42 -19.31 26.89
N LEU A 727 -16.09 -18.49 26.08
CA LEU A 727 -17.51 -18.60 25.77
C LEU A 727 -17.68 -18.41 24.27
N SER A 728 -18.37 -19.33 23.60
CA SER A 728 -18.70 -19.22 22.17
C SER A 728 -20.21 -19.19 22.01
N ILE A 729 -20.74 -18.13 21.41
CA ILE A 729 -22.17 -17.82 21.35
C ILE A 729 -22.58 -17.60 19.89
N PRO A 730 -23.70 -18.15 19.42
CA PRO A 730 -24.28 -17.78 18.13
C PRO A 730 -24.44 -16.27 17.96
N LEU A 731 -24.11 -15.74 16.78
CA LEU A 731 -24.22 -14.33 16.43
C LEU A 731 -25.64 -13.78 16.67
N LYS A 732 -26.66 -14.55 16.27
CA LYS A 732 -28.09 -14.21 16.49
C LYS A 732 -28.46 -13.99 17.95
N GLN A 733 -27.77 -14.66 18.88
CA GLN A 733 -28.01 -14.47 20.31
C GLN A 733 -27.40 -13.16 20.80
N ILE A 734 -26.27 -12.72 20.23
CA ILE A 734 -25.71 -11.38 20.48
C ILE A 734 -26.64 -10.30 19.92
N GLU A 735 -27.18 -10.48 18.71
CA GLU A 735 -28.18 -9.56 18.13
C GLU A 735 -29.45 -9.46 19.00
N ALA A 736 -29.86 -10.56 19.63
CA ALA A 736 -30.99 -10.57 20.56
C ALA A 736 -30.68 -9.83 21.88
N MET A 737 -29.44 -9.92 22.37
CA MET A 737 -28.97 -9.15 23.52
C MET A 737 -29.01 -7.64 23.24
N GLU A 738 -28.51 -7.25 22.07
CA GLU A 738 -28.52 -5.87 21.59
C GLU A 738 -29.95 -5.31 21.48
N ASN A 739 -30.84 -6.05 20.81
CA ASN A 739 -32.23 -5.62 20.62
C ASN A 739 -32.96 -5.40 21.95
N GLU A 740 -32.68 -6.21 22.97
CA GLU A 740 -33.28 -6.03 24.30
C GLU A 740 -32.75 -4.79 25.00
N LEU A 741 -31.45 -4.50 24.90
CA LEU A 741 -30.88 -3.27 25.46
C LEU A 741 -31.62 -2.06 24.89
N LEU A 742 -31.80 -2.00 23.57
CA LEU A 742 -32.53 -0.92 22.91
C LEU A 742 -34.03 -0.90 23.27
N LYS A 743 -34.65 -2.07 23.46
CA LYS A 743 -36.05 -2.18 23.90
C LYS A 743 -36.29 -1.56 25.28
N THR A 744 -35.31 -1.59 26.17
CA THR A 744 -35.42 -0.89 27.47
C THR A 744 -35.32 0.64 27.34
N ARG A 745 -34.78 1.16 26.23
CA ARG A 745 -34.62 2.60 25.97
C ARG A 745 -35.72 3.16 25.09
N TYR A 746 -36.23 2.37 24.18
CA TYR A 746 -37.35 2.71 23.30
C TYR A 746 -38.50 1.74 23.55
N GLU A 747 -39.52 2.18 24.29
CA GLU A 747 -40.67 1.35 24.70
C GLU A 747 -41.49 0.76 23.53
N HIS A 748 -41.28 1.25 22.32
CA HIS A 748 -41.95 0.77 21.11
C HIS A 748 -40.97 0.12 20.14
N PHE A 749 -39.86 -0.42 20.65
CA PHE A 749 -38.88 -1.10 19.82
C PHE A 749 -39.50 -2.28 19.08
N ALA A 750 -39.29 -2.33 17.77
CA ALA A 750 -39.88 -3.29 16.85
C ALA A 750 -38.80 -3.86 15.92
N THR A 751 -38.69 -5.19 15.88
CA THR A 751 -37.72 -5.91 15.04
C THR A 751 -38.26 -6.24 13.65
N SER A 752 -39.55 -6.00 13.42
CA SER A 752 -40.20 -6.19 12.13
C SER A 752 -41.36 -5.21 11.94
N ASN A 753 -41.79 -5.00 10.69
CA ASN A 753 -42.96 -4.17 10.40
C ASN A 753 -44.27 -4.70 11.01
N GLN A 754 -44.32 -5.99 11.35
CA GLN A 754 -45.49 -6.65 11.96
C GLN A 754 -45.67 -6.27 13.44
N GLU A 755 -44.59 -5.81 14.08
CA GLU A 755 -44.58 -5.34 15.48
C GLU A 755 -44.90 -3.85 15.62
N ASN A 756 -45.14 -3.15 14.50
CA ASN A 756 -45.52 -1.74 14.52
C ASN A 756 -46.83 -1.54 15.26
N ARG A 757 -46.90 -0.49 16.09
CA ARG A 757 -48.18 -0.07 16.66
C ARG A 757 -49.04 0.61 15.61
N GLU A 758 -50.35 0.53 15.81
CA GLU A 758 -51.31 1.35 15.07
C GLU A 758 -51.20 2.81 15.52
N VAL A 759 -50.91 3.69 14.56
CA VAL A 759 -50.71 5.12 14.81
C VAL A 759 -51.29 5.94 13.65
N ALA A 760 -51.58 7.21 13.92
CA ALA A 760 -52.24 8.10 12.96
C ALA A 760 -51.34 8.46 11.76
N THR A 761 -50.03 8.50 11.95
CA THR A 761 -49.08 8.75 10.86
C THR A 761 -47.88 7.83 10.98
N MET A 762 -47.65 7.00 9.95
CA MET A 762 -46.48 6.14 9.91
C MET A 762 -45.19 6.94 9.65
N ALA A 763 -44.14 6.62 10.38
CA ALA A 763 -42.80 7.07 10.03
C ALA A 763 -42.37 6.36 8.73
N THR A 764 -41.89 7.12 7.74
CA THR A 764 -41.44 6.58 6.46
C THR A 764 -40.12 7.20 6.07
N CYS A 765 -39.44 6.58 5.10
CA CYS A 765 -38.16 7.05 4.58
C CYS A 765 -38.29 8.24 3.61
N ALA A 766 -39.48 8.81 3.44
CA ALA A 766 -39.72 9.89 2.47
C ALA A 766 -38.82 11.11 2.72
N ASP A 767 -38.61 11.42 4.00
CA ASP A 767 -37.88 12.60 4.49
C ASP A 767 -36.35 12.36 4.62
N LEU A 768 -35.85 11.13 4.36
CA LEU A 768 -34.41 10.83 4.38
C LEU A 768 -33.68 11.38 3.15
N ASN A 769 -32.37 11.63 3.29
CA ASN A 769 -31.51 11.84 2.13
C ASN A 769 -31.48 10.58 1.23
N GLN A 770 -31.34 10.77 -0.09
CA GLN A 770 -31.43 9.71 -1.11
C GLN A 770 -30.47 8.54 -0.84
N SER A 771 -29.29 8.81 -0.28
CA SER A 771 -28.29 7.79 0.08
C SER A 771 -28.74 6.83 1.18
N PHE A 772 -29.71 7.21 2.01
CA PHE A 772 -30.22 6.40 3.13
C PHE A 772 -31.58 5.79 2.86
N LYS A 773 -32.36 6.33 1.91
CA LYS A 773 -33.66 5.75 1.52
C LYS A 773 -33.54 4.28 1.17
N GLU A 774 -32.48 3.90 0.46
CA GLU A 774 -32.27 2.52 0.03
C GLU A 774 -32.00 1.56 1.20
N ARG A 775 -31.27 2.02 2.23
CA ARG A 775 -30.95 1.22 3.44
C ARG A 775 -32.21 0.91 4.25
N TYR A 776 -33.12 1.86 4.35
CA TYR A 776 -34.31 1.75 5.21
C TYR A 776 -35.60 1.50 4.43
N LYS A 777 -35.56 1.33 3.10
CA LYS A 777 -36.76 1.28 2.24
C LYS A 777 -37.82 0.26 2.65
N GLN A 778 -37.40 -0.85 3.27
CA GLN A 778 -38.29 -1.91 3.74
C GLN A 778 -38.82 -1.68 5.15
N CYS A 779 -38.36 -0.64 5.84
CA CYS A 779 -38.76 -0.34 7.21
C CYS A 779 -39.80 0.79 7.22
N GLN A 780 -40.82 0.65 8.06
CA GLN A 780 -41.79 1.71 8.35
C GLN A 780 -42.09 1.75 9.85
N GLY A 781 -42.53 2.91 10.32
CA GLY A 781 -43.05 3.07 11.67
C GLY A 781 -42.06 2.88 12.80
N ASP A 782 -42.50 2.11 13.80
CA ASP A 782 -41.68 1.78 14.95
C ASP A 782 -40.47 0.93 14.54
N HIS A 783 -40.62 0.05 13.55
CA HIS A 783 -39.52 -0.73 13.00
C HIS A 783 -38.46 0.18 12.36
N LEU A 784 -38.87 1.17 11.57
CA LEU A 784 -37.96 2.16 11.01
C LEU A 784 -37.19 2.93 12.10
N LYS A 785 -37.90 3.41 13.13
CA LYS A 785 -37.27 4.12 14.25
C LYS A 785 -36.31 3.23 15.04
N SER A 786 -36.68 1.96 15.22
CA SER A 786 -35.85 0.97 15.91
C SER A 786 -34.57 0.67 15.14
N THR A 787 -34.66 0.52 13.81
CA THR A 787 -33.49 0.31 12.94
C THR A 787 -32.56 1.54 12.93
N ILE A 788 -33.12 2.76 12.92
CA ILE A 788 -32.32 3.99 13.03
C ILE A 788 -31.63 4.09 14.39
N LEU A 789 -32.34 3.80 15.49
CA LEU A 789 -31.77 3.82 16.84
C LEU A 789 -30.70 2.75 17.02
N LYS A 790 -30.88 1.58 16.39
CA LYS A 790 -29.88 0.52 16.35
C LYS A 790 -28.61 0.99 15.65
N ASP A 791 -28.72 1.48 14.42
CA ASP A 791 -27.57 2.02 13.67
C ASP A 791 -26.88 3.16 14.46
N PHE A 792 -27.66 4.01 15.13
CA PHE A 792 -27.13 5.09 15.96
C PHE A 792 -26.36 4.57 17.17
N TYR A 793 -26.90 3.57 17.86
CA TYR A 793 -26.25 2.92 18.97
C TYR A 793 -24.93 2.26 18.54
N GLU A 794 -24.93 1.56 17.41
CA GLU A 794 -23.72 0.95 16.85
C GLU A 794 -22.64 2.00 16.56
N ASP A 795 -23.03 3.12 15.91
CA ASP A 795 -22.10 4.21 15.61
C ASP A 795 -21.58 4.92 16.88
N LEU A 796 -22.41 5.05 17.92
CA LEU A 796 -22.02 5.64 19.21
C LEU A 796 -21.05 4.78 20.00
N GLU A 797 -21.26 3.46 20.06
CA GLU A 797 -20.37 2.56 20.81
C GLU A 797 -18.96 2.48 20.22
N ASN A 798 -18.84 2.76 18.91
CA ASN A 798 -17.55 2.87 18.20
C ASN A 798 -16.84 4.21 18.44
N ALA A 799 -17.50 5.22 19.04
CA ALA A 799 -16.87 6.50 19.35
C ALA A 799 -16.09 6.42 20.67
N GLU A 800 -14.77 6.60 20.64
CA GLU A 800 -13.88 6.46 21.80
C GLU A 800 -13.64 7.79 22.54
N THR A 801 -14.01 8.91 21.90
CA THR A 801 -13.82 10.26 22.45
C THR A 801 -15.12 11.07 22.41
N GLU A 802 -15.22 12.07 23.28
CA GLU A 802 -16.35 13.02 23.30
C GLU A 802 -16.55 13.68 21.94
N ARG A 803 -15.45 14.05 21.27
CA ARG A 803 -15.51 14.63 19.93
C ARG A 803 -16.11 13.68 18.89
N GLU A 804 -15.74 12.40 18.94
CA GLU A 804 -16.29 11.40 18.03
C GLU A 804 -17.78 11.15 18.30
N VAL A 805 -18.22 11.23 19.57
CA VAL A 805 -19.64 11.19 19.93
C VAL A 805 -20.37 12.38 19.29
N ASP A 806 -19.84 13.60 19.43
CA ASP A 806 -20.42 14.79 18.80
C ASP A 806 -20.49 14.66 17.27
N ASP A 807 -19.45 14.12 16.63
CA ASP A 807 -19.42 13.90 15.18
C ASP A 807 -20.52 12.92 14.73
N VAL A 808 -20.75 11.84 15.50
CA VAL A 808 -21.84 10.89 15.25
C VAL A 808 -23.20 11.58 15.41
N VAL A 809 -23.42 12.30 16.50
CA VAL A 809 -24.68 13.03 16.76
C VAL A 809 -24.98 14.03 15.65
N ASN A 810 -24.00 14.85 15.27
CA ASN A 810 -24.13 15.85 14.22
C ASN A 810 -24.44 15.21 12.86
N ARG A 811 -23.84 14.05 12.56
CA ARG A 811 -24.12 13.30 11.34
C ARG A 811 -25.59 12.88 11.26
N TYR A 812 -26.14 12.27 12.30
CA TYR A 812 -27.55 11.82 12.34
C TYR A 812 -28.55 12.98 12.31
N LYS A 813 -28.20 14.12 12.92
CA LYS A 813 -28.99 15.36 12.83
C LYS A 813 -28.98 15.96 11.43
N LYS A 814 -27.87 15.86 10.69
CA LYS A 814 -27.70 16.45 9.36
C LYS A 814 -28.34 15.64 8.23
N ASP A 815 -28.40 14.32 8.34
CA ASP A 815 -28.87 13.44 7.24
C ASP A 815 -30.35 13.03 7.31
N GLY A 816 -31.11 13.61 8.25
CA GLY A 816 -32.55 13.43 8.39
C GLY A 816 -32.97 12.21 9.20
N ARG A 817 -32.02 11.37 9.65
CA ARG A 817 -32.34 10.20 10.50
C ARG A 817 -32.89 10.63 11.86
N TYR A 818 -32.30 11.66 12.48
CA TYR A 818 -32.83 12.21 13.74
C TYR A 818 -34.22 12.81 13.57
N ASP A 819 -34.51 13.46 12.43
CA ASP A 819 -35.82 14.06 12.18
C ASP A 819 -36.93 12.99 12.16
N ILE A 820 -36.64 11.80 11.62
CA ILE A 820 -37.55 10.65 11.70
C ILE A 820 -37.78 10.22 13.14
N LEU A 821 -36.74 10.17 13.97
CA LEU A 821 -36.87 9.85 15.39
C LEU A 821 -37.71 10.92 16.11
N ALA A 822 -37.49 12.19 15.82
CA ALA A 822 -38.18 13.32 16.44
C ALA A 822 -39.62 13.51 15.95
N LYS A 823 -40.00 12.94 14.79
CA LYS A 823 -41.36 13.04 14.24
C LYS A 823 -42.36 12.23 15.07
N ALA A 824 -43.34 12.93 15.65
CA ALA A 824 -44.43 12.30 16.38
C ALA A 824 -45.36 11.51 15.44
N GLN A 825 -45.76 10.30 15.86
CA GLN A 825 -46.67 9.43 15.10
C GLN A 825 -48.14 9.55 15.56
N ASN A 826 -48.39 10.26 16.67
CA ASN A 826 -49.72 10.50 17.24
C ASN A 826 -50.13 11.97 17.13
N ASN A 827 -51.38 12.23 16.77
CA ASN A 827 -51.92 13.59 16.52
C ASN A 827 -51.75 14.53 17.73
N THR A 828 -52.02 14.05 18.94
CA THR A 828 -51.90 14.87 20.17
C THR A 828 -50.47 15.34 20.42
N MET A 829 -49.46 14.50 20.12
CA MET A 829 -48.06 14.87 20.28
C MET A 829 -47.57 15.82 19.19
N GLN A 830 -48.07 15.66 17.95
CA GLN A 830 -47.77 16.57 16.85
C GLN A 830 -48.27 18.00 17.16
N VAL A 831 -49.43 18.13 17.80
CA VAL A 831 -50.01 19.45 18.17
C VAL A 831 -49.27 20.11 19.33
N LEU A 832 -48.74 19.33 20.28
CA LEU A 832 -48.11 19.86 21.50
C LEU A 832 -46.58 20.01 21.43
N GLY A 833 -45.94 19.65 20.30
CA GLY A 833 -44.48 19.79 20.13
C GLY A 833 -43.65 18.96 21.10
N MET A 834 -44.19 17.86 21.63
CA MET A 834 -43.52 17.04 22.64
C MET A 834 -42.41 16.19 22.05
N THR A 835 -41.27 16.09 22.75
CA THR A 835 -40.19 15.17 22.41
C THR A 835 -40.69 13.72 22.38
N THR A 836 -40.50 13.03 21.26
CA THR A 836 -40.92 11.64 21.07
C THR A 836 -40.11 10.69 21.95
N THR A 837 -40.67 9.50 22.22
CA THR A 837 -39.97 8.45 22.97
C THR A 837 -38.72 7.96 22.24
N SER A 838 -38.72 7.94 20.91
CA SER A 838 -37.54 7.65 20.09
C SER A 838 -36.46 8.75 20.17
N ALA A 839 -36.83 10.03 20.24
CA ALA A 839 -35.87 11.11 20.45
C ALA A 839 -35.30 11.10 21.89
N LYS A 840 -36.13 10.75 22.90
CA LYS A 840 -35.64 10.53 24.27
C LYS A 840 -34.63 9.38 24.34
N ALA A 841 -34.90 8.28 23.64
CA ALA A 841 -33.97 7.16 23.54
C ALA A 841 -32.63 7.60 22.92
N PHE A 842 -32.68 8.39 21.84
CA PHE A 842 -31.49 8.95 21.20
C PHE A 842 -30.64 9.78 22.20
N GLU A 843 -31.24 10.70 22.94
CA GLU A 843 -30.53 11.52 23.93
C GLU A 843 -30.01 10.70 25.14
N SER A 844 -30.75 9.67 25.57
CA SER A 844 -30.29 8.74 26.61
C SER A 844 -29.02 8.01 26.19
N LEU A 845 -28.97 7.49 24.97
CA LEU A 845 -27.80 6.77 24.45
C LEU A 845 -26.56 7.66 24.36
N ILE A 846 -26.72 8.94 24.01
CA ILE A 846 -25.62 9.91 24.02
C ILE A 846 -25.09 10.08 25.45
N THR A 847 -25.98 10.31 26.41
CA THR A 847 -25.63 10.53 27.81
C THR A 847 -24.87 9.33 28.38
N GLU A 848 -25.40 8.12 28.18
CA GLU A 848 -24.78 6.87 28.62
C GLU A 848 -23.36 6.69 28.04
N ARG A 849 -23.17 7.01 26.76
CA ARG A 849 -21.85 6.89 26.13
C ARG A 849 -20.85 7.92 26.67
N MET A 850 -21.28 9.16 26.87
CA MET A 850 -20.44 10.23 27.44
C MET A 850 -20.02 9.89 28.87
N GLU A 851 -20.93 9.36 29.68
CA GLU A 851 -20.63 8.87 31.04
C GLU A 851 -19.63 7.73 31.02
N SER A 852 -19.79 6.75 30.11
CA SER A 852 -18.86 5.63 29.91
C SER A 852 -17.44 6.10 29.55
N ILE A 853 -17.31 7.01 28.58
CA ILE A 853 -16.00 7.59 28.17
C ILE A 853 -15.33 8.28 29.36
N ASN A 854 -16.10 9.04 30.15
CA ASN A 854 -15.58 9.71 31.33
C ASN A 854 -15.13 8.73 32.42
N ALA A 855 -15.93 7.72 32.73
CA ALA A 855 -15.57 6.69 33.71
C ALA A 855 -14.26 5.95 33.32
N GLN A 856 -14.07 5.68 32.03
CA GLN A 856 -12.85 5.05 31.53
C GLN A 856 -11.61 5.94 31.71
N LYS A 857 -11.73 7.26 31.51
CA LYS A 857 -10.64 8.22 31.77
C LYS A 857 -10.20 8.19 33.24
N PHE A 858 -11.15 8.15 34.18
CA PHE A 858 -10.84 8.09 35.62
C PHE A 858 -10.22 6.76 36.04
N SER A 859 -10.67 5.63 35.49
CA SER A 859 -10.11 4.30 35.81
C SER A 859 -8.66 4.10 35.34
N LYS A 860 -8.18 4.88 34.36
CA LYS A 860 -6.79 4.85 33.87
C LYS A 860 -5.85 5.83 34.57
N ALA A 861 -6.41 6.77 35.33
CA ALA A 861 -5.67 7.77 36.09
C ALA A 861 -5.45 7.38 37.57
N SER A 862 -6.06 6.26 37.99
CA SER A 862 -5.88 5.60 39.30
C SER A 862 -5.11 4.31 39.12
#